data_AF-A0A6L9ZMM1-F1
#
_entry.id   AF-A0A6L9ZMM1-F1
#
_cell.length_a   1.000
_cell.length_b   1.000
_cell.length_c   1.000
_cell.angle_alpha   90.00
_cell.angle_beta   90.00
_cell.angle_gamma   90.00
#
_symmetry.space_group_name_H-M   'P 1'
#
loop_
_entity.id
_entity.type
_entity.pdbx_description
1 polymer ?
#
loop_
_entity_poly.entity_id
_entity_poly.type
_entity_poly.pdbx_seq_one_letter_code
_entity_poly.pdbx_strand_id
1 'polypeptide(L)'
;MLYSFTVNSNGDVIFVHGLMGHRIKTWHPNEEENEKCWPYWLAKESLCQNIGIWSFGYEAEASAWLGNSQTLFDQGKNLLDDLENEELGQRPLIFITHSLGGLVVKEMLRSGSDYPKDPSKKAIIQNTKGIVFLATPHTGSDLTKHPLVEIMRFLGRENITVKELESHSSQLRSLDKWYRQHVNSLGISTRAYYEGKNTQSKGISVGKVVDPDSADPKIPDVQAIPAVDADHITIAKPTDIEDKVYKGVKVFIKKCLPLSDTIIKQLPYSPVTVFQPLQERKGETTENPTSALPNNSPNSEGLNKIWESMVRIIDSNGNTVGSGFMIHRDGYFVTCHHIIYSLNWLKVQYQDKDYQAQWCKKFSNPEVDIAILKINVKNAKYIPTTIPKDQVVSTLVCGFSHNQFPRFSKSFDVYGTLRESVEVNTISVYHQEKDVNFRNLWNKKPQDESTFSAYTIKQDENEKIDGGVFGGLVLDNNSGCAIGVIQSSDNKESYVISWENIIYRLKLLEIYPRRQEAFSTVTIRNLSPSKTQSSSDIYIPNPGYRKLLGREPEIERIKEVLNDTLGRKIVGVHGMGGIGKTALVREIIKSYLDVGFSKVLWQTASTTDNSQQMTFETVLNGIIQQLNRPELFKIKEEEREIKVRELLQERPVLIVLDNMETSAEPQDKIIQKLLSILGSSKALLTSRHRFTETFEDNVFPLNLRGLNKYSAIDLIQDTATQKNMLEYFDAVKDNKLEEMIEAIGDESFGYIPMALKFVLGQLQKFDPEVIIDGLKGVRLTDKDSEISDRDEFRQFWKYIFLTSLKLLSNLDKKFMSGMALFEPNIGSKYNQIMSTISLSNEEFRQVVNATWKVSFLEIAQRDSDKTYYLHRLSYIFFYAIISQLSVVVNK
;
A
#
# COMPACT_ATOMS: atom_id res chain seq x y z
N MET A 1 -16.68 7.46 -8.77
CA MET A 1 -16.22 6.30 -9.58
C MET A 1 -17.34 5.27 -9.69
N LEU A 2 -17.67 4.88 -10.91
CA LEU A 2 -18.70 3.90 -11.26
C LEU A 2 -18.14 2.47 -11.20
N TYR A 3 -18.88 1.54 -10.59
CA TYR A 3 -18.54 0.12 -10.54
C TYR A 3 -19.44 -0.67 -11.48
N SER A 4 -18.86 -1.41 -12.44
CA SER A 4 -19.58 -2.24 -13.39
C SER A 4 -19.79 -3.66 -12.88
N PHE A 5 -20.98 -4.22 -13.10
CA PHE A 5 -21.27 -5.63 -12.85
C PHE A 5 -21.41 -6.44 -14.17
N THR A 6 -21.63 -5.78 -15.31
CA THR A 6 -21.76 -6.37 -16.66
C THR A 6 -21.43 -5.34 -17.76
N VAL A 7 -20.68 -5.75 -18.81
CA VAL A 7 -20.08 -4.79 -19.78
C VAL A 7 -20.79 -4.74 -21.15
N ASN A 8 -21.58 -5.76 -21.52
CA ASN A 8 -22.34 -5.78 -22.79
C ASN A 8 -23.83 -5.58 -22.56
N SER A 9 -24.44 -4.51 -23.10
CA SER A 9 -25.86 -4.24 -22.87
C SER A 9 -26.56 -3.33 -23.88
N ASN A 10 -27.90 -3.46 -23.93
CA ASN A 10 -28.85 -2.65 -24.68
C ASN A 10 -29.43 -1.49 -23.85
N GLY A 11 -28.99 -1.32 -22.60
CA GLY A 11 -29.40 -0.28 -21.66
C GLY A 11 -28.67 -0.44 -20.33
N ASP A 12 -28.64 0.60 -19.50
CA ASP A 12 -27.92 0.59 -18.22
C ASP A 12 -28.82 0.94 -17.04
N VAL A 13 -28.56 0.31 -15.90
CA VAL A 13 -29.19 0.59 -14.61
C VAL A 13 -28.09 1.02 -13.63
N ILE A 14 -28.21 2.22 -13.10
CA ILE A 14 -27.21 2.85 -12.23
C ILE A 14 -27.79 3.05 -10.83
N PHE A 15 -27.14 2.45 -9.85
CA PHE A 15 -27.46 2.56 -8.44
C PHE A 15 -26.75 3.78 -7.82
N VAL A 16 -27.49 4.64 -7.12
CA VAL A 16 -26.96 5.86 -6.49
C VAL A 16 -27.36 5.89 -5.02
N HIS A 17 -26.39 5.67 -4.14
CA HIS A 17 -26.64 5.61 -2.70
C HIS A 17 -26.86 7.00 -2.11
N GLY A 18 -27.39 7.05 -0.89
CA GLY A 18 -27.57 8.29 -0.13
C GLY A 18 -26.41 8.65 0.78
N LEU A 19 -26.69 9.54 1.74
CA LEU A 19 -25.70 9.99 2.72
C LEU A 19 -25.10 8.83 3.51
N MET A 20 -23.78 8.86 3.70
CA MET A 20 -23.00 7.82 4.39
C MET A 20 -23.22 6.39 3.83
N GLY A 21 -23.76 6.29 2.62
CA GLY A 21 -23.92 5.03 1.90
C GLY A 21 -22.61 4.58 1.26
N HIS A 22 -22.51 3.28 0.99
CA HIS A 22 -21.42 2.68 0.24
C HIS A 22 -21.98 2.05 -1.03
N ARG A 23 -21.27 2.20 -2.15
CA ARG A 23 -21.67 1.70 -3.48
C ARG A 23 -22.05 0.22 -3.55
N ILE A 24 -21.63 -0.61 -2.59
CA ILE A 24 -22.05 -2.02 -2.50
C ILE A 24 -22.88 -2.29 -1.24
N LYS A 25 -22.45 -1.82 -0.07
CA LYS A 25 -23.07 -2.19 1.23
C LYS A 25 -24.49 -1.62 1.38
N THR A 26 -24.78 -0.47 0.78
CA THR A 26 -26.13 0.13 0.79
C THR A 26 -27.18 -0.81 0.20
N TRP A 27 -26.77 -1.65 -0.75
CA TRP A 27 -27.65 -2.55 -1.49
C TRP A 27 -27.62 -3.97 -0.94
N HIS A 28 -26.79 -4.27 0.07
CA HIS A 28 -26.58 -5.61 0.58
C HIS A 28 -27.43 -5.83 1.85
N PRO A 29 -28.18 -6.96 1.99
CA PRO A 29 -29.02 -7.23 3.15
C PRO A 29 -28.24 -7.20 4.48
N ASN A 30 -27.02 -7.73 4.47
CA ASN A 30 -26.11 -7.76 5.63
C ASN A 30 -24.97 -6.72 5.56
N GLU A 31 -25.02 -5.73 4.67
CA GLU A 31 -23.95 -4.72 4.51
C GLU A 31 -22.54 -5.28 4.19
N GLU A 32 -22.46 -6.44 3.55
CA GLU A 32 -21.20 -7.06 3.14
C GLU A 32 -20.81 -6.63 1.71
N GLU A 33 -19.52 -6.74 1.38
CA GLU A 33 -19.00 -6.49 0.03
C GLU A 33 -18.81 -7.78 -0.75
N ASN A 34 -19.92 -8.44 -1.06
CA ASN A 34 -19.92 -9.66 -1.88
C ASN A 34 -21.12 -9.70 -2.83
N GLU A 35 -21.21 -10.78 -3.61
CA GLU A 35 -22.22 -10.92 -4.67
C GLU A 35 -23.66 -11.19 -4.18
N LYS A 36 -23.90 -11.23 -2.86
CA LYS A 36 -25.23 -11.49 -2.28
C LYS A 36 -26.05 -10.21 -2.09
N CYS A 37 -25.96 -9.27 -3.03
CA CYS A 37 -26.78 -8.06 -3.05
C CYS A 37 -27.58 -7.92 -4.36
N TRP A 38 -28.66 -7.14 -4.31
CA TRP A 38 -29.61 -7.08 -5.42
C TRP A 38 -29.09 -6.50 -6.76
N PRO A 39 -28.03 -5.67 -6.86
CA PRO A 39 -27.39 -5.37 -8.14
C PRO A 39 -26.86 -6.63 -8.84
N TYR A 40 -26.21 -7.54 -8.09
CA TYR A 40 -25.74 -8.83 -8.63
C TYR A 40 -26.90 -9.78 -8.94
N TRP A 41 -27.97 -9.78 -8.13
CA TRP A 41 -29.15 -10.58 -8.43
C TRP A 41 -29.80 -10.12 -9.74
N LEU A 42 -29.95 -8.81 -9.93
CA LEU A 42 -30.42 -8.25 -11.20
C LEU A 42 -29.49 -8.64 -12.35
N ALA A 43 -28.17 -8.49 -12.21
CA ALA A 43 -27.20 -8.86 -13.25
C ALA A 43 -27.28 -10.35 -13.66
N LYS A 44 -27.57 -11.26 -12.72
CA LYS A 44 -27.67 -12.71 -12.96
C LYS A 44 -29.02 -13.14 -13.53
N GLU A 45 -30.06 -12.32 -13.47
CA GLU A 45 -31.37 -12.68 -14.02
C GLU A 45 -31.34 -12.72 -15.56
N SER A 46 -32.03 -13.70 -16.14
CA SER A 46 -32.13 -13.88 -17.60
C SER A 46 -32.65 -12.66 -18.37
N LEU A 47 -33.39 -11.79 -17.69
CA LEU A 47 -33.96 -10.55 -18.22
C LEU A 47 -32.96 -9.39 -18.29
N CYS A 48 -31.84 -9.50 -17.58
CA CYS A 48 -30.77 -8.50 -17.53
C CYS A 48 -29.48 -8.98 -18.19
N GLN A 49 -29.51 -10.13 -18.88
CA GLN A 49 -28.36 -10.67 -19.62
C GLN A 49 -27.82 -9.71 -20.70
N ASN A 50 -28.59 -8.67 -21.05
CA ASN A 50 -28.22 -7.58 -21.94
C ASN A 50 -28.47 -6.19 -21.29
N ILE A 51 -28.37 -6.05 -19.96
CA ILE A 51 -28.47 -4.77 -19.24
C ILE A 51 -27.19 -4.55 -18.43
N GLY A 52 -26.59 -3.37 -18.56
CA GLY A 52 -25.40 -2.98 -17.82
C GLY A 52 -25.83 -2.58 -16.42
N ILE A 53 -25.36 -3.26 -15.39
CA ILE A 53 -25.64 -2.85 -14.01
C ILE A 53 -24.43 -2.11 -13.49
N TRP A 54 -24.66 -0.95 -12.87
CA TRP A 54 -23.64 -0.06 -12.37
C TRP A 54 -23.98 0.44 -10.97
N SER A 55 -23.00 0.75 -10.14
CA SER A 55 -23.22 1.55 -8.93
C SER A 55 -22.27 2.73 -8.88
N PHE A 56 -22.85 3.92 -8.69
CA PHE A 56 -22.10 5.14 -8.44
C PHE A 56 -21.72 5.21 -6.96
N GLY A 57 -20.41 5.30 -6.71
CA GLY A 57 -19.85 5.58 -5.40
C GLY A 57 -19.36 7.01 -5.30
N TYR A 58 -19.87 7.74 -4.31
CA TYR A 58 -19.35 9.04 -3.92
C TYR A 58 -19.18 9.14 -2.42
N GLU A 59 -18.27 9.99 -1.97
CA GLU A 59 -18.03 10.21 -0.54
C GLU A 59 -19.20 10.99 0.07
N ALA A 60 -20.20 10.26 0.55
CA ALA A 60 -21.33 10.81 1.26
C ALA A 60 -21.11 10.81 2.78
N GLU A 61 -19.89 10.48 3.25
CA GLU A 61 -19.50 10.67 4.63
C GLU A 61 -19.19 12.14 4.92
N ALA A 62 -19.39 12.56 6.18
CA ALA A 62 -18.41 13.17 7.11
C ALA A 62 -17.04 13.71 6.64
N SER A 63 -16.74 13.87 5.36
CA SER A 63 -15.42 14.17 4.78
C SER A 63 -14.98 15.63 4.98
N ALA A 64 -15.76 16.41 5.72
CA ALA A 64 -15.35 17.73 6.17
C ALA A 64 -14.18 17.76 7.17
N TRP A 65 -13.67 16.59 7.57
CA TRP A 65 -12.41 16.48 8.31
C TRP A 65 -11.16 16.72 7.45
N LEU A 66 -11.28 16.73 6.11
CA LEU A 66 -10.16 16.92 5.16
C LEU A 66 -10.34 18.13 4.23
N GLY A 67 -11.40 18.94 4.41
CA GLY A 67 -11.65 20.13 3.59
C GLY A 67 -12.17 19.85 2.17
N ASN A 68 -12.37 18.58 1.79
CA ASN A 68 -12.81 18.18 0.45
C ASN A 68 -14.14 17.40 0.46
N SER A 69 -15.12 17.78 1.28
CA SER A 69 -16.48 17.29 1.04
C SER A 69 -17.08 18.05 -0.15
N GLN A 70 -17.12 17.40 -1.31
CA GLN A 70 -17.90 17.88 -2.45
C GLN A 70 -19.36 17.98 -2.03
N THR A 71 -19.98 19.14 -2.28
CA THR A 71 -21.38 19.38 -1.90
C THR A 71 -22.30 18.39 -2.61
N LEU A 72 -23.53 18.21 -2.12
CA LEU A 72 -24.55 17.42 -2.84
C LEU A 72 -24.67 17.84 -4.31
N PHE A 73 -24.47 19.14 -4.57
CA PHE A 73 -24.53 19.71 -5.90
C PHE A 73 -23.32 19.32 -6.76
N ASP A 74 -22.12 19.33 -6.16
CA ASP A 74 -20.91 18.87 -6.82
C ASP A 74 -20.97 17.38 -7.13
N GLN A 75 -21.58 16.57 -6.25
CA GLN A 75 -21.81 15.16 -6.52
C GLN A 75 -22.72 14.91 -7.72
N GLY A 76 -23.72 15.77 -7.93
CA GLY A 76 -24.55 15.71 -9.14
C GLY A 76 -23.75 15.98 -10.42
N LYS A 77 -22.80 16.92 -10.37
CA LYS A 77 -21.91 17.22 -11.49
C LYS A 77 -20.88 16.12 -11.72
N ASN A 78 -20.35 15.52 -10.66
CA ASN A 78 -19.41 14.40 -10.77
C ASN A 78 -20.08 13.15 -11.30
N LEU A 79 -21.33 12.89 -10.91
CA LEU A 79 -22.11 11.82 -11.54
C LEU A 79 -22.27 12.08 -13.05
N LEU A 80 -22.53 13.32 -13.47
CA LEU A 80 -22.61 13.65 -14.90
C LEU A 80 -21.28 13.38 -15.62
N ASP A 81 -20.17 13.78 -15.02
CA ASP A 81 -18.82 13.60 -15.56
C ASP A 81 -18.40 12.12 -15.62
N ASP A 82 -18.64 11.36 -14.54
CA ASP A 82 -18.38 9.91 -14.49
C ASP A 82 -19.19 9.16 -15.56
N LEU A 83 -20.46 9.53 -15.80
CA LEU A 83 -21.26 8.91 -16.86
C LEU A 83 -20.70 9.22 -18.25
N GLU A 84 -20.20 10.43 -18.48
CA GLU A 84 -19.57 10.81 -19.74
C GLU A 84 -18.26 10.04 -19.97
N ASN A 85 -17.40 9.96 -18.95
CA ASN A 85 -16.10 9.28 -19.01
C ASN A 85 -16.22 7.76 -19.24
N GLU A 86 -17.27 7.13 -18.69
CA GLU A 86 -17.57 5.71 -18.91
C GLU A 86 -18.40 5.47 -20.19
N GLU A 87 -18.58 6.50 -21.02
CA GLU A 87 -19.38 6.47 -22.27
C GLU A 87 -20.84 6.00 -22.05
N LEU A 88 -21.37 6.18 -20.85
CA LEU A 88 -22.75 5.87 -20.49
C LEU A 88 -23.68 6.99 -20.97
N GLY A 89 -24.90 6.62 -21.35
CA GLY A 89 -25.89 7.56 -21.88
C GLY A 89 -26.03 7.56 -23.40
N GLN A 90 -25.27 6.72 -24.12
CA GLN A 90 -25.54 6.41 -25.54
C GLN A 90 -26.73 5.44 -25.71
N ARG A 91 -27.03 4.68 -24.66
CA ARG A 91 -28.16 3.75 -24.56
C ARG A 91 -29.07 4.13 -23.38
N PRO A 92 -30.33 3.65 -23.33
CA PRO A 92 -31.27 4.00 -22.28
C PRO A 92 -30.72 3.78 -20.85
N LEU A 93 -30.82 4.80 -19.99
CA LEU A 93 -30.39 4.78 -18.60
C LEU A 93 -31.59 4.72 -17.65
N ILE A 94 -31.43 3.96 -16.55
CA ILE A 94 -32.35 3.95 -15.41
C ILE A 94 -31.56 4.18 -14.13
N PHE A 95 -32.00 5.11 -13.28
CA PHE A 95 -31.41 5.31 -11.96
C PHE A 95 -32.23 4.65 -10.86
N ILE A 96 -31.57 3.96 -9.94
CA ILE A 96 -32.15 3.48 -8.68
C ILE A 96 -31.45 4.21 -7.56
N THR A 97 -32.19 5.00 -6.81
CA THR A 97 -31.61 5.96 -5.86
C THR A 97 -32.12 5.71 -4.46
N HIS A 98 -31.26 5.92 -3.46
CA HIS A 98 -31.65 5.87 -2.04
C HIS A 98 -31.38 7.19 -1.35
N SER A 99 -32.32 7.64 -0.53
CA SER A 99 -32.19 8.84 0.31
C SER A 99 -31.69 10.04 -0.52
N LEU A 100 -30.63 10.74 -0.08
CA LEU A 100 -30.07 11.90 -0.80
C LEU A 100 -29.54 11.60 -2.20
N GLY A 101 -29.27 10.33 -2.55
CA GLY A 101 -28.84 9.94 -3.89
C GLY A 101 -29.86 10.34 -4.96
N GLY A 102 -31.15 10.40 -4.61
CA GLY A 102 -32.18 10.89 -5.51
C GLY A 102 -32.04 12.38 -5.83
N LEU A 103 -31.52 13.18 -4.90
CA LEU A 103 -31.25 14.60 -5.12
C LEU A 103 -29.98 14.80 -5.95
N VAL A 104 -28.97 13.95 -5.77
CA VAL A 104 -27.77 13.89 -6.63
C VAL A 104 -28.15 13.66 -8.09
N VAL A 105 -29.04 12.70 -8.36
CA VAL A 105 -29.54 12.44 -9.73
C VAL A 105 -30.37 13.61 -10.27
N LYS A 106 -31.20 14.25 -9.45
CA LYS A 106 -31.93 15.46 -9.88
C LYS A 106 -30.97 16.58 -10.28
N GLU A 107 -29.90 16.79 -9.51
CA GLU A 107 -28.90 17.80 -9.81
C GLU A 107 -28.08 17.45 -11.06
N MET A 108 -27.72 16.18 -11.25
CA MET A 108 -27.07 15.69 -12.47
C MET A 108 -27.91 16.07 -13.70
N LEU A 109 -29.23 15.81 -13.66
CA LEU A 109 -30.13 16.16 -14.75
C LEU A 109 -30.19 17.68 -15.01
N ARG A 110 -30.27 18.47 -13.94
CA ARG A 110 -30.30 19.92 -14.01
C ARG A 110 -29.01 20.46 -14.63
N SER A 111 -27.87 19.98 -14.14
CA SER A 111 -26.54 20.38 -14.61
C SER A 111 -26.33 20.00 -16.07
N GLY A 112 -26.71 18.80 -16.50
CA GLY A 112 -26.60 18.40 -17.90
C GLY A 112 -27.47 19.23 -18.85
N SER A 113 -28.60 19.74 -18.36
CA SER A 113 -29.46 20.65 -19.12
C SER A 113 -28.83 22.02 -19.38
N ASP A 114 -27.80 22.41 -18.59
CA ASP A 114 -27.04 23.65 -18.80
C ASP A 114 -26.02 23.54 -19.97
N TYR A 115 -25.81 22.33 -20.53
CA TYR A 115 -24.87 22.07 -21.63
C TYR A 115 -25.55 21.56 -22.93
N PRO A 116 -26.49 22.30 -23.54
CA PRO A 116 -27.29 21.80 -24.68
C PRO A 116 -26.50 21.56 -25.99
N LYS A 117 -25.25 22.06 -26.06
CA LYS A 117 -24.35 21.89 -27.22
C LYS A 117 -23.38 20.73 -27.07
N ASP A 118 -23.29 20.14 -25.87
CA ASP A 118 -22.45 18.98 -25.58
C ASP A 118 -23.21 17.70 -25.96
N PRO A 119 -22.80 16.96 -27.01
CA PRO A 119 -23.53 15.80 -27.48
C PRO A 119 -23.61 14.67 -26.43
N SER A 120 -22.55 14.47 -25.64
CA SER A 120 -22.45 13.41 -24.64
C SER A 120 -23.38 13.67 -23.47
N LYS A 121 -23.32 14.88 -22.88
CA LYS A 121 -24.21 15.28 -21.79
C LYS A 121 -25.66 15.31 -22.22
N LYS A 122 -25.93 15.82 -23.43
CA LYS A 122 -27.27 15.80 -24.01
C LYS A 122 -27.78 14.36 -24.18
N ALA A 123 -26.94 13.43 -24.62
CA ALA A 123 -27.31 12.02 -24.74
C ALA A 123 -27.67 11.41 -23.37
N ILE A 124 -26.88 11.65 -22.33
CA ILE A 124 -27.17 11.21 -20.94
C ILE A 124 -28.57 11.67 -20.49
N ILE A 125 -28.88 12.96 -20.67
CA ILE A 125 -30.19 13.51 -20.28
C ILE A 125 -31.32 12.90 -21.12
N GLN A 126 -31.16 12.87 -22.45
CA GLN A 126 -32.18 12.36 -23.37
C GLN A 126 -32.42 10.86 -23.24
N ASN A 127 -31.39 10.10 -22.88
CA ASN A 127 -31.47 8.65 -22.73
C ASN A 127 -31.76 8.21 -21.29
N THR A 128 -31.82 9.10 -20.32
CA THR A 128 -32.42 8.79 -19.02
C THR A 128 -33.92 8.51 -19.23
N LYS A 129 -34.35 7.24 -19.04
CA LYS A 129 -35.74 6.80 -19.28
C LYS A 129 -36.51 6.51 -17.99
N GLY A 130 -35.80 6.26 -16.89
CA GLY A 130 -36.44 5.87 -15.63
C GLY A 130 -35.67 6.30 -14.40
N ILE A 131 -36.38 6.70 -13.34
CA ILE A 131 -35.80 6.94 -12.01
C ILE A 131 -36.66 6.27 -10.94
N VAL A 132 -36.02 5.52 -10.05
CA VAL A 132 -36.62 4.98 -8.83
C VAL A 132 -36.06 5.74 -7.61
N PHE A 133 -36.95 6.28 -6.80
CA PHE A 133 -36.63 6.91 -5.51
C PHE A 133 -36.97 5.97 -4.36
N LEU A 134 -35.98 5.60 -3.55
CA LEU A 134 -36.15 4.83 -2.31
C LEU A 134 -35.92 5.78 -1.12
N ALA A 135 -36.99 6.21 -0.46
CA ALA A 135 -36.97 7.12 0.67
C ALA A 135 -36.17 8.42 0.41
N THR A 136 -36.34 9.04 -0.76
CA THR A 136 -35.72 10.34 -1.09
C THR A 136 -36.59 11.49 -0.56
N PRO A 137 -36.05 12.42 0.26
CA PRO A 137 -36.80 13.58 0.73
C PRO A 137 -36.88 14.64 -0.38
N HIS A 138 -37.98 14.69 -1.13
CA HIS A 138 -38.16 15.58 -2.27
C HIS A 138 -38.50 17.02 -1.88
N THR A 139 -39.32 17.22 -0.85
CA THR A 139 -39.69 18.56 -0.39
C THR A 139 -38.66 19.11 0.58
N GLY A 140 -37.81 20.04 0.14
CA GLY A 140 -36.80 20.69 0.99
C GLY A 140 -37.32 21.61 2.11
N SER A 141 -38.58 21.49 2.53
CA SER A 141 -39.20 22.31 3.59
C SER A 141 -39.24 21.55 4.92
N ASP A 142 -38.61 22.13 5.95
CA ASP A 142 -38.51 21.67 7.36
C ASP A 142 -37.65 20.41 7.64
N LEU A 143 -36.55 20.22 6.88
CA LEU A 143 -35.46 19.31 7.30
C LEU A 143 -34.93 19.61 8.72
N THR A 144 -35.11 20.83 9.21
CA THR A 144 -34.77 21.30 10.57
C THR A 144 -35.60 20.66 11.69
N LYS A 145 -36.77 20.10 11.38
CA LYS A 145 -37.66 19.41 12.34
C LYS A 145 -37.75 17.90 12.08
N HIS A 146 -36.99 17.41 11.10
CA HIS A 146 -37.15 16.06 10.57
C HIS A 146 -36.37 15.05 11.43
N PRO A 147 -36.94 13.86 11.74
CA PRO A 147 -36.27 12.81 12.51
C PRO A 147 -34.91 12.36 11.95
N LEU A 148 -34.65 12.63 10.66
CA LEU A 148 -33.33 12.56 10.01
C LEU A 148 -32.22 13.21 10.84
N VAL A 149 -32.45 14.41 11.38
CA VAL A 149 -31.45 15.19 12.14
C VAL A 149 -31.19 14.57 13.50
N GLU A 150 -32.21 14.04 14.17
CA GLU A 150 -32.06 13.35 15.46
C GLU A 150 -31.33 12.00 15.32
N ILE A 151 -31.59 11.26 14.24
CA ILE A 151 -30.86 10.03 13.91
C ILE A 151 -29.39 10.33 13.64
N MET A 152 -29.10 11.42 12.91
CA MET A 152 -27.73 11.87 12.66
C MET A 152 -27.00 12.28 13.94
N ARG A 153 -27.67 12.97 14.88
CA ARG A 153 -27.10 13.34 16.20
C ARG A 153 -26.87 12.12 17.10
N PHE A 154 -27.78 11.15 17.11
CA PHE A 154 -27.76 10.04 18.08
C PHE A 154 -26.87 8.85 17.65
N LEU A 155 -26.59 8.70 16.34
CA LEU A 155 -25.58 7.77 15.83
C LEU A 155 -24.12 8.18 16.17
N GLY A 156 -23.91 9.25 16.94
CA GLY A 156 -22.61 9.66 17.48
C GLY A 156 -21.66 10.27 16.45
N ARG A 157 -22.20 10.84 15.38
CA ARG A 157 -21.45 11.34 14.22
C ARG A 157 -21.97 12.73 13.81
N GLU A 158 -21.56 13.78 14.52
CA GLU A 158 -21.79 15.16 14.08
C GLU A 158 -21.10 15.39 12.72
N ASN A 159 -21.86 15.62 11.65
CA ASN A 159 -21.30 15.94 10.33
C ASN A 159 -22.07 17.06 9.62
N ILE A 160 -21.32 17.73 8.76
CA ILE A 160 -21.61 18.96 8.01
C ILE A 160 -22.77 18.88 7.05
N THR A 161 -23.17 17.70 6.62
CA THR A 161 -24.30 17.55 5.68
C THR A 161 -25.63 17.98 6.29
N VAL A 162 -25.81 17.87 7.61
CA VAL A 162 -27.01 18.41 8.28
C VAL A 162 -27.04 19.94 8.19
N LYS A 163 -25.90 20.60 8.49
CA LYS A 163 -25.76 22.06 8.32
C LYS A 163 -25.88 22.50 6.86
N GLU A 164 -25.44 21.68 5.91
CA GLU A 164 -25.55 21.92 4.46
C GLU A 164 -27.01 21.81 3.98
N LEU A 165 -27.73 20.75 4.38
CA LEU A 165 -29.15 20.60 4.11
C LEU A 165 -29.98 21.76 4.71
N GLU A 166 -29.58 22.24 5.90
CA GLU A 166 -30.14 23.43 6.53
C GLU A 166 -29.81 24.72 5.74
N SER A 167 -28.55 24.92 5.33
CA SER A 167 -28.09 26.13 4.63
C SER A 167 -28.55 26.22 3.16
N HIS A 168 -28.88 25.08 2.54
CA HIS A 168 -29.26 24.98 1.12
C HIS A 168 -30.73 24.59 0.89
N SER A 169 -31.58 24.66 1.92
CA SER A 169 -33.02 24.35 1.84
C SER A 169 -33.80 25.12 0.75
N SER A 170 -33.36 26.34 0.40
CA SER A 170 -33.92 27.11 -0.72
C SER A 170 -33.54 26.53 -2.09
N GLN A 171 -32.30 26.07 -2.24
CA GLN A 171 -31.79 25.45 -3.47
C GLN A 171 -32.40 24.06 -3.68
N LEU A 172 -32.59 23.27 -2.63
CA LEU A 172 -33.29 21.98 -2.72
C LEU A 172 -34.74 22.14 -3.19
N ARG A 173 -35.45 23.17 -2.70
CA ARG A 173 -36.79 23.51 -3.20
C ARG A 173 -36.78 23.93 -4.66
N SER A 174 -35.75 24.68 -5.08
CA SER A 174 -35.55 25.07 -6.48
C SER A 174 -35.31 23.84 -7.36
N LEU A 175 -34.43 22.93 -6.93
CA LEU A 175 -34.11 21.69 -7.63
C LEU A 175 -35.33 20.77 -7.78
N ASP A 176 -36.11 20.62 -6.71
CA ASP A 176 -37.33 19.83 -6.74
C ASP A 176 -38.41 20.45 -7.66
N LYS A 177 -38.57 21.77 -7.61
CA LYS A 177 -39.44 22.50 -8.56
C LYS A 177 -38.97 22.32 -10.01
N TRP A 178 -37.67 22.45 -10.26
CA TRP A 178 -37.09 22.26 -11.58
C TRP A 178 -37.39 20.84 -12.09
N TYR A 179 -37.12 19.81 -11.29
CA TYR A 179 -37.36 18.42 -11.68
C TYR A 179 -38.82 18.17 -12.06
N ARG A 180 -39.78 18.62 -11.25
CA ARG A 180 -41.22 18.49 -11.57
C ARG A 180 -41.62 19.14 -12.88
N GLN A 181 -41.01 20.27 -13.22
CA GLN A 181 -41.32 21.01 -14.43
C GLN A 181 -40.74 20.37 -15.70
N HIS A 182 -39.70 19.53 -15.56
CA HIS A 182 -38.95 19.00 -16.71
C HIS A 182 -39.09 17.47 -16.89
N VAL A 183 -39.41 16.71 -15.84
CA VAL A 183 -39.46 15.23 -15.89
C VAL A 183 -40.36 14.69 -17.00
N ASN A 184 -41.53 15.30 -17.22
CA ASN A 184 -42.48 14.88 -18.25
C ASN A 184 -42.01 15.25 -19.67
N SER A 185 -41.43 16.44 -19.87
CA SER A 185 -40.92 16.86 -21.18
C SER A 185 -39.66 16.09 -21.57
N LEU A 186 -38.88 15.62 -20.58
CA LEU A 186 -37.74 14.72 -20.76
C LEU A 186 -38.16 13.26 -21.01
N GLY A 187 -39.44 12.91 -20.82
CA GLY A 187 -39.92 11.54 -21.01
C GLY A 187 -39.41 10.55 -19.95
N ILE A 188 -39.04 11.03 -18.76
CA ILE A 188 -38.50 10.22 -17.68
C ILE A 188 -39.65 9.61 -16.88
N SER A 189 -39.77 8.28 -16.89
CA SER A 189 -40.69 7.58 -15.99
C SER A 189 -40.17 7.65 -14.55
N THR A 190 -41.05 7.82 -13.57
CA THR A 190 -40.64 7.90 -12.15
C THR A 190 -41.41 6.90 -11.30
N ARG A 191 -40.74 6.28 -10.33
CA ARG A 191 -41.35 5.45 -9.29
C ARG A 191 -40.78 5.82 -7.93
N ALA A 192 -41.62 5.99 -6.92
CA ALA A 192 -41.17 6.37 -5.58
C ALA A 192 -41.66 5.36 -4.52
N TYR A 193 -40.80 5.10 -3.53
CA TYR A 193 -41.10 4.30 -2.35
C TYR A 193 -40.75 5.07 -1.08
N TYR A 194 -41.51 4.82 -0.01
CA TYR A 194 -41.24 5.38 1.32
C TYR A 194 -41.28 4.29 2.39
N GLU A 195 -40.71 4.56 3.56
CA GLU A 195 -40.56 3.57 4.62
C GLU A 195 -41.90 3.20 5.27
N GLY A 196 -42.12 1.89 5.47
CA GLY A 196 -43.31 1.36 6.12
C GLY A 196 -43.22 1.37 7.64
N LYS A 197 -42.01 1.12 8.18
CA LYS A 197 -41.70 1.00 9.61
C LYS A 197 -40.93 2.21 10.13
N ASN A 198 -41.02 2.45 11.43
CA ASN A 198 -40.13 3.39 12.09
C ASN A 198 -38.72 2.82 12.12
N THR A 199 -37.74 3.67 11.85
CA THR A 199 -36.33 3.30 12.00
C THR A 199 -36.01 3.12 13.48
N GLN A 200 -35.17 2.14 13.80
CA GLN A 200 -34.69 1.89 15.16
C GLN A 200 -33.19 2.13 15.24
N SER A 201 -32.73 2.78 16.31
CA SER A 201 -31.32 2.98 16.59
C SER A 201 -31.02 2.65 18.04
N LYS A 202 -30.12 1.67 18.29
CA LYS A 202 -29.76 1.17 19.63
C LYS A 202 -30.98 0.81 20.50
N GLY A 203 -32.02 0.25 19.90
CA GLY A 203 -33.27 -0.13 20.59
C GLY A 203 -34.25 1.02 20.85
N ILE A 204 -33.95 2.25 20.41
CA ILE A 204 -34.85 3.41 20.52
C ILE A 204 -35.47 3.67 19.14
N SER A 205 -36.80 3.77 19.08
CA SER A 205 -37.50 4.16 17.85
C SER A 205 -37.33 5.66 17.62
N VAL A 206 -36.86 5.99 16.42
CA VAL A 206 -36.59 7.37 15.97
C VAL A 206 -37.64 7.83 14.95
N GLY A 207 -38.78 7.13 14.86
CA GLY A 207 -39.85 7.44 13.93
C GLY A 207 -39.50 7.13 12.47
N LYS A 208 -40.34 7.66 11.55
CA LYS A 208 -40.06 7.66 10.12
C LYS A 208 -39.11 8.81 9.78
N VAL A 209 -38.02 8.46 9.14
CA VAL A 209 -36.93 9.30 8.65
C VAL A 209 -37.35 10.16 7.47
N VAL A 210 -38.08 9.62 6.50
CA VAL A 210 -38.73 10.34 5.41
C VAL A 210 -40.21 10.01 5.44
N ASP A 211 -41.01 10.98 5.85
CA ASP A 211 -42.46 10.80 5.91
C ASP A 211 -43.06 10.67 4.48
N PRO A 212 -44.28 10.13 4.35
CA PRO A 212 -44.91 9.90 3.06
C PRO A 212 -45.06 11.16 2.19
N ASP A 213 -45.31 12.33 2.79
CA ASP A 213 -45.48 13.60 2.06
C ASP A 213 -44.14 14.10 1.53
N SER A 214 -43.07 13.89 2.30
CA SER A 214 -41.69 14.20 1.91
C SER A 214 -41.15 13.26 0.84
N ALA A 215 -41.57 12.00 0.82
CA ALA A 215 -41.21 11.00 -0.18
C ALA A 215 -41.99 11.12 -1.50
N ASP A 216 -43.04 11.94 -1.55
CA ASP A 216 -43.82 12.18 -2.76
C ASP A 216 -43.11 13.21 -3.67
N PRO A 217 -42.71 12.84 -4.90
CA PRO A 217 -42.08 13.78 -5.84
C PRO A 217 -43.06 14.83 -6.39
N LYS A 218 -44.37 14.66 -6.16
CA LYS A 218 -45.48 15.48 -6.66
C LYS A 218 -45.48 15.59 -8.18
N ILE A 219 -45.25 14.46 -8.84
CA ILE A 219 -45.33 14.31 -10.30
C ILE A 219 -46.71 13.72 -10.63
N PRO A 220 -47.41 14.23 -11.66
CA PRO A 220 -48.67 13.64 -12.11
C PRO A 220 -48.56 12.12 -12.33
N ASP A 221 -49.56 11.37 -11.87
CA ASP A 221 -49.66 9.90 -11.98
C ASP A 221 -48.55 9.09 -11.27
N VAL A 222 -47.75 9.74 -10.42
CA VAL A 222 -46.75 9.08 -9.56
C VAL A 222 -47.20 9.22 -8.12
N GLN A 223 -47.51 8.09 -7.47
CA GLN A 223 -47.76 8.02 -6.03
C GLN A 223 -46.62 7.25 -5.35
N ALA A 224 -46.15 7.76 -4.22
CA ALA A 224 -45.16 7.07 -3.42
C ALA A 224 -45.78 5.81 -2.76
N ILE A 225 -45.10 4.68 -2.86
CA ILE A 225 -45.60 3.37 -2.41
C ILE A 225 -44.93 2.99 -1.07
N PRO A 226 -45.68 2.56 -0.04
CA PRO A 226 -45.06 2.10 1.21
C PRO A 226 -44.31 0.78 1.02
N ALA A 227 -43.04 0.76 1.43
CA ALA A 227 -42.30 -0.47 1.69
C ALA A 227 -42.68 -1.00 3.09
N VAL A 228 -43.84 -1.64 3.17
CA VAL A 228 -44.55 -1.98 4.44
C VAL A 228 -43.65 -2.63 5.50
N ASP A 229 -42.69 -3.46 5.08
CA ASP A 229 -41.82 -4.22 5.96
C ASP A 229 -40.42 -3.64 6.18
N ALA A 230 -40.15 -2.45 5.65
CA ALA A 230 -38.84 -1.81 5.68
C ALA A 230 -38.83 -0.46 6.41
N ASP A 231 -37.71 -0.16 7.05
CA ASP A 231 -37.38 1.16 7.57
C ASP A 231 -36.47 1.93 6.57
N HIS A 232 -36.02 3.13 6.93
CA HIS A 232 -35.18 3.97 6.05
C HIS A 232 -33.88 3.30 5.59
N ILE A 233 -33.32 2.41 6.40
CA ILE A 233 -32.07 1.71 6.10
C ILE A 233 -32.38 0.46 5.27
N THR A 234 -33.36 -0.33 5.69
CA THR A 234 -33.65 -1.63 5.04
C THR A 234 -34.40 -1.50 3.73
N ILE A 235 -35.02 -0.35 3.43
CA ILE A 235 -35.74 -0.12 2.16
C ILE A 235 -34.84 -0.25 0.92
N ALA A 236 -33.54 0.02 1.06
CA ALA A 236 -32.54 -0.15 -0.01
C ALA A 236 -31.90 -1.55 -0.03
N LYS A 237 -32.27 -2.41 0.92
CA LYS A 237 -31.66 -3.72 1.19
C LYS A 237 -32.68 -4.86 1.11
N PRO A 238 -33.28 -5.12 -0.07
CA PRO A 238 -34.07 -6.33 -0.28
C PRO A 238 -33.30 -7.57 0.21
N THR A 239 -33.97 -8.46 0.93
CA THR A 239 -33.34 -9.68 1.48
C THR A 239 -33.25 -10.82 0.48
N ASP A 240 -34.11 -10.79 -0.54
CA ASP A 240 -34.18 -11.77 -1.62
C ASP A 240 -34.97 -11.21 -2.82
N ILE A 241 -35.09 -12.03 -3.87
CA ILE A 241 -35.80 -11.68 -5.11
C ILE A 241 -37.33 -11.61 -4.97
N GLU A 242 -37.88 -12.09 -3.85
CA GLU A 242 -39.31 -12.09 -3.59
C GLU A 242 -39.80 -10.79 -2.93
N ASP A 243 -38.86 -9.95 -2.47
CA ASP A 243 -39.11 -8.64 -1.88
C ASP A 243 -39.95 -7.72 -2.82
N LYS A 244 -40.87 -6.96 -2.21
CA LYS A 244 -41.82 -6.11 -2.95
C LYS A 244 -41.14 -4.95 -3.68
N VAL A 245 -40.13 -4.34 -3.07
CA VAL A 245 -39.34 -3.27 -3.70
C VAL A 245 -38.56 -3.86 -4.86
N TYR A 246 -37.89 -5.01 -4.66
CA TYR A 246 -37.15 -5.71 -5.73
C TYR A 246 -38.06 -6.00 -6.94
N LYS A 247 -39.20 -6.67 -6.72
CA LYS A 247 -40.18 -7.00 -7.78
C LYS A 247 -40.72 -5.76 -8.48
N GLY A 248 -41.06 -4.73 -7.72
CA GLY A 248 -41.59 -3.49 -8.29
C GLY A 248 -40.55 -2.76 -9.13
N VAL A 249 -39.29 -2.69 -8.70
CA VAL A 249 -38.19 -2.12 -9.47
C VAL A 249 -37.92 -2.94 -10.74
N LYS A 250 -37.91 -4.26 -10.65
CA LYS A 250 -37.77 -5.15 -11.82
C LYS A 250 -38.85 -4.92 -12.88
N VAL A 251 -40.12 -4.83 -12.48
CA VAL A 251 -41.23 -4.53 -13.41
C VAL A 251 -41.05 -3.14 -14.02
N PHE A 252 -40.58 -2.17 -13.24
CA PHE A 252 -40.32 -0.81 -13.72
C PHE A 252 -39.19 -0.79 -14.75
N ILE A 253 -38.09 -1.50 -14.51
CA ILE A 253 -36.97 -1.63 -15.46
C ILE A 253 -37.48 -2.19 -16.79
N LYS A 254 -38.29 -3.27 -16.78
CA LYS A 254 -38.86 -3.84 -18.01
C LYS A 254 -39.75 -2.88 -18.78
N LYS A 255 -40.52 -2.06 -18.09
CA LYS A 255 -41.37 -1.04 -18.72
C LYS A 255 -40.54 0.03 -19.43
N CYS A 256 -39.42 0.42 -18.83
CA CYS A 256 -38.54 1.46 -19.35
C CYS A 256 -37.54 0.96 -20.41
N LEU A 257 -37.22 -0.34 -20.40
CA LEU A 257 -36.32 -1.03 -21.35
C LEU A 257 -37.07 -2.18 -22.04
N PRO A 258 -37.91 -1.93 -23.06
CA PRO A 258 -38.51 -3.01 -23.83
C PRO A 258 -37.42 -3.70 -24.65
N LEU A 259 -36.94 -4.84 -24.15
CA LEU A 259 -35.99 -5.72 -24.85
C LEU A 259 -36.58 -6.13 -26.20
N SER A 260 -35.88 -5.84 -27.30
CA SER A 260 -36.22 -6.39 -28.62
C SER A 260 -35.83 -7.87 -28.66
N ASP A 261 -36.81 -8.76 -28.82
CA ASP A 261 -36.70 -10.24 -28.84
C ASP A 261 -35.85 -10.82 -30.02
N THR A 262 -34.97 -10.06 -30.67
CA THR A 262 -34.51 -10.41 -32.03
C THR A 262 -33.15 -11.11 -32.14
N ILE A 263 -32.37 -11.34 -31.08
CA ILE A 263 -31.04 -11.98 -31.24
C ILE A 263 -30.76 -13.04 -30.18
N ILE A 264 -31.32 -14.25 -30.38
CA ILE A 264 -30.74 -15.50 -29.87
C ILE A 264 -30.45 -16.39 -31.09
N LYS A 265 -29.25 -16.28 -31.68
CA LYS A 265 -28.68 -17.32 -32.54
C LYS A 265 -27.16 -17.40 -32.36
N GLN A 266 -26.76 -18.43 -31.62
CA GLN A 266 -25.61 -19.35 -31.82
C GLN A 266 -24.20 -18.80 -32.04
N LEU A 267 -23.29 -19.18 -31.14
CA LEU A 267 -21.94 -19.64 -31.50
C LEU A 267 -21.58 -20.93 -30.72
N PRO A 268 -20.84 -21.89 -31.33
CA PRO A 268 -20.71 -23.26 -30.83
C PRO A 268 -19.48 -23.48 -29.93
N TYR A 269 -19.64 -24.36 -28.93
CA TYR A 269 -18.57 -24.94 -28.11
C TYR A 269 -17.80 -26.04 -28.89
N SER A 270 -16.50 -26.21 -28.62
CA SER A 270 -15.73 -27.42 -28.98
C SER A 270 -14.92 -27.95 -27.78
N PRO A 271 -14.76 -29.28 -27.60
CA PRO A 271 -14.12 -29.88 -26.41
C PRO A 271 -12.62 -30.23 -26.61
N VAL A 272 -11.87 -30.21 -25.50
CA VAL A 272 -10.43 -30.54 -25.42
C VAL A 272 -10.19 -32.05 -25.23
N THR A 273 -9.14 -32.60 -25.87
CA THR A 273 -8.75 -34.03 -25.87
C THR A 273 -7.56 -34.30 -24.93
N VAL A 274 -7.54 -35.47 -24.27
CA VAL A 274 -6.55 -35.93 -23.26
C VAL A 274 -5.50 -36.87 -23.88
N PHE A 275 -4.23 -36.83 -23.46
CA PHE A 275 -3.18 -37.83 -23.77
C PHE A 275 -2.45 -38.36 -22.51
N GLN A 276 -2.02 -39.63 -22.54
CA GLN A 276 -1.34 -40.41 -21.47
C GLN A 276 0.18 -40.62 -21.75
N PRO A 277 1.02 -40.96 -20.73
CA PRO A 277 2.49 -41.11 -20.88
C PRO A 277 3.04 -42.56 -20.85
N LEU A 278 4.26 -42.80 -21.40
CA LEU A 278 5.01 -44.07 -21.30
C LEU A 278 6.56 -43.92 -21.15
N GLN A 279 7.06 -44.43 -20.01
CA GLN A 279 8.24 -45.31 -19.72
C GLN A 279 9.74 -44.91 -19.92
N GLU A 280 10.51 -45.10 -18.82
CA GLU A 280 11.98 -44.98 -18.63
C GLU A 280 12.81 -46.22 -19.06
N ARG A 281 14.14 -46.06 -19.21
CA ARG A 281 15.14 -47.15 -19.09
C ARG A 281 16.45 -46.76 -18.37
N LYS A 282 16.88 -47.68 -17.50
CA LYS A 282 18.15 -47.87 -16.75
C LYS A 282 19.37 -47.95 -17.69
N GLY A 283 20.64 -47.67 -17.36
CA GLY A 283 21.44 -47.57 -16.12
C GLY A 283 22.76 -48.34 -16.35
N GLU A 284 23.95 -47.83 -15.97
CA GLU A 284 25.17 -48.65 -15.77
C GLU A 284 26.34 -47.88 -15.11
N THR A 285 27.06 -48.61 -14.26
CA THR A 285 28.16 -48.24 -13.34
C THR A 285 29.55 -48.53 -13.95
N THR A 286 30.60 -47.77 -13.59
CA THR A 286 31.94 -48.31 -13.19
C THR A 286 33.01 -47.24 -12.91
N GLU A 287 33.75 -47.51 -11.83
CA GLU A 287 35.20 -47.33 -11.60
C GLU A 287 35.85 -45.96 -11.34
N ASN A 288 36.88 -46.04 -10.51
CA ASN A 288 37.42 -45.02 -9.63
C ASN A 288 38.94 -44.87 -9.91
N PRO A 289 39.46 -43.67 -10.25
CA PRO A 289 40.89 -43.41 -10.05
C PRO A 289 41.18 -42.03 -9.42
N THR A 290 41.59 -42.05 -8.14
CA THR A 290 42.61 -41.13 -7.61
C THR A 290 43.92 -41.46 -8.30
N SER A 291 44.31 -40.70 -9.32
CA SER A 291 45.72 -40.49 -9.70
C SER A 291 45.78 -39.73 -11.02
N ALA A 292 45.47 -38.43 -11.02
CA ALA A 292 46.02 -37.47 -11.98
C ALA A 292 45.43 -36.08 -11.75
N LEU A 293 46.01 -35.30 -10.83
CA LEU A 293 46.11 -33.86 -11.07
C LEU A 293 47.52 -33.40 -10.67
N PRO A 294 48.22 -32.64 -11.53
CA PRO A 294 49.59 -32.23 -11.26
C PRO A 294 49.65 -31.25 -10.10
N ASN A 295 50.60 -31.46 -9.19
CA ASN A 295 51.06 -30.46 -8.24
C ASN A 295 51.64 -29.28 -9.02
N ASN A 296 50.83 -28.27 -9.33
CA ASN A 296 51.17 -26.85 -9.58
C ASN A 296 50.02 -26.10 -10.30
N SER A 297 48.84 -26.00 -9.67
CA SER A 297 47.86 -24.97 -10.03
C SER A 297 47.52 -24.12 -8.79
N PRO A 298 47.33 -22.79 -8.93
CA PRO A 298 47.06 -21.89 -7.80
C PRO A 298 45.69 -22.12 -7.12
N ASN A 299 44.89 -23.11 -7.55
CA ASN A 299 43.49 -23.33 -7.11
C ASN A 299 43.29 -24.55 -6.19
N SER A 300 44.34 -25.30 -5.83
CA SER A 300 44.20 -26.56 -5.06
C SER A 300 43.71 -26.36 -3.61
N GLU A 301 44.03 -25.23 -2.97
CA GLU A 301 43.66 -24.96 -1.58
C GLU A 301 42.18 -24.53 -1.42
N GLY A 302 41.62 -23.86 -2.43
CA GLY A 302 40.22 -23.44 -2.47
C GLY A 302 39.27 -24.63 -2.68
N LEU A 303 39.62 -25.56 -3.57
CA LEU A 303 38.87 -26.79 -3.79
C LEU A 303 38.82 -27.66 -2.53
N ASN A 304 39.94 -27.83 -1.82
CA ASN A 304 39.96 -28.60 -0.58
C ASN A 304 38.98 -28.07 0.50
N LYS A 305 38.83 -26.75 0.64
CA LYS A 305 37.87 -26.14 1.58
C LYS A 305 36.41 -26.44 1.24
N ILE A 306 36.08 -26.48 -0.06
CA ILE A 306 34.73 -26.81 -0.53
C ILE A 306 34.42 -28.26 -0.17
N TRP A 307 35.34 -29.17 -0.47
CA TRP A 307 35.18 -30.60 -0.20
C TRP A 307 35.01 -30.88 1.30
N GLU A 308 35.77 -30.19 2.14
CA GLU A 308 35.65 -30.30 3.59
C GLU A 308 34.29 -29.85 4.14
N SER A 309 33.54 -29.02 3.40
CA SER A 309 32.24 -28.48 3.80
C SER A 309 31.03 -29.29 3.30
N MET A 310 31.23 -30.16 2.31
CA MET A 310 30.13 -30.83 1.62
C MET A 310 29.51 -31.94 2.44
N VAL A 311 28.19 -32.05 2.33
CA VAL A 311 27.35 -33.04 3.00
C VAL A 311 26.65 -33.88 1.94
N ARG A 312 26.71 -35.19 2.11
CA ARG A 312 26.03 -36.15 1.25
C ARG A 312 24.72 -36.58 1.91
N ILE A 313 23.59 -36.45 1.21
CA ILE A 313 22.28 -36.88 1.71
C ILE A 313 22.01 -38.27 1.14
N ILE A 314 21.63 -39.22 2.02
CA ILE A 314 21.49 -40.63 1.66
C ILE A 314 20.09 -41.18 1.91
N ASP A 315 19.64 -42.09 1.05
CA ASP A 315 18.37 -42.82 1.23
C ASP A 315 18.50 -44.01 2.19
N SER A 316 17.41 -44.77 2.35
CA SER A 316 17.36 -46.00 3.15
C SER A 316 18.29 -47.12 2.65
N ASN A 317 18.71 -47.07 1.38
CA ASN A 317 19.59 -48.05 0.74
C ASN A 317 21.07 -47.61 0.77
N GLY A 318 21.37 -46.43 1.34
CA GLY A 318 22.71 -45.85 1.37
C GLY A 318 23.13 -45.16 0.07
N ASN A 319 22.22 -44.99 -0.88
CA ASN A 319 22.47 -44.27 -2.13
C ASN A 319 22.44 -42.76 -1.91
N THR A 320 23.22 -42.01 -2.70
CA THR A 320 23.16 -40.55 -2.68
C THR A 320 21.89 -40.06 -3.35
N VAL A 321 21.06 -39.33 -2.62
CA VAL A 321 19.87 -38.67 -3.18
C VAL A 321 20.05 -37.18 -3.41
N GLY A 322 21.08 -36.58 -2.80
CA GLY A 322 21.44 -35.20 -3.06
C GLY A 322 22.65 -34.75 -2.26
N SER A 323 23.00 -33.48 -2.44
CA SER A 323 24.09 -32.80 -1.73
C SER A 323 23.58 -31.62 -0.92
N GLY A 324 24.35 -31.25 0.10
CA GLY A 324 24.30 -29.95 0.75
C GLY A 324 25.70 -29.51 1.14
N PHE A 325 25.82 -28.37 1.80
CA PHE A 325 27.11 -27.86 2.28
C PHE A 325 26.94 -27.05 3.55
N MET A 326 27.97 -27.12 4.40
CA MET A 326 28.01 -26.43 5.68
C MET A 326 28.09 -24.92 5.48
N ILE A 327 27.18 -24.21 6.17
CA ILE A 327 27.13 -22.74 6.24
C ILE A 327 27.48 -22.20 7.63
N HIS A 328 27.60 -23.08 8.62
CA HIS A 328 27.97 -22.69 9.98
C HIS A 328 28.81 -23.75 10.69
N ARG A 329 29.74 -23.30 11.54
CA ARG A 329 30.61 -24.15 12.36
C ARG A 329 29.86 -25.09 13.32
N ASP A 330 28.61 -24.76 13.67
CA ASP A 330 27.77 -25.57 14.57
C ASP A 330 26.97 -26.68 13.84
N GLY A 331 27.36 -27.00 12.61
CA GLY A 331 26.80 -28.12 11.85
C GLY A 331 25.52 -27.78 11.09
N TYR A 332 25.23 -26.50 10.83
CA TYR A 332 24.13 -26.10 9.95
C TYR A 332 24.58 -26.15 8.49
N PHE A 333 23.75 -26.76 7.65
CA PHE A 333 24.00 -26.88 6.23
C PHE A 333 22.73 -26.66 5.41
N VAL A 334 22.93 -26.26 4.15
CA VAL A 334 21.87 -25.96 3.20
C VAL A 334 21.78 -27.05 2.15
N THR A 335 20.57 -27.35 1.70
CA THR A 335 20.26 -28.19 0.55
C THR A 335 18.93 -27.72 -0.07
N CYS A 336 18.53 -28.28 -1.21
CA CYS A 336 17.20 -28.02 -1.76
C CYS A 336 16.12 -28.78 -0.97
N HIS A 337 14.94 -28.18 -0.82
CA HIS A 337 13.84 -28.78 -0.07
C HIS A 337 13.27 -30.01 -0.80
N HIS A 338 13.25 -30.01 -2.12
CA HIS A 338 12.83 -31.15 -2.94
C HIS A 338 13.77 -32.37 -2.83
N ILE A 339 14.98 -32.22 -2.28
CA ILE A 339 15.86 -33.38 -2.03
C ILE A 339 15.37 -34.16 -0.81
N ILE A 340 14.78 -33.46 0.16
CA ILE A 340 14.43 -34.04 1.46
C ILE A 340 12.95 -34.37 1.61
N TYR A 341 12.07 -33.78 0.78
CA TYR A 341 10.62 -33.93 0.94
C TYR A 341 10.10 -35.36 0.76
N SER A 342 10.79 -36.21 -0.02
CA SER A 342 10.40 -37.62 -0.23
C SER A 342 11.07 -38.58 0.76
N LEU A 343 12.00 -38.09 1.58
CA LEU A 343 12.74 -38.94 2.51
C LEU A 343 11.94 -39.22 3.78
N ASN A 344 11.86 -40.51 4.13
CA ASN A 344 11.24 -40.98 5.37
C ASN A 344 12.06 -40.63 6.63
N TRP A 345 13.33 -40.30 6.45
CA TRP A 345 14.32 -40.00 7.49
C TRP A 345 15.47 -39.20 6.90
N LEU A 346 16.12 -38.36 7.71
CA LEU A 346 17.21 -37.50 7.28
C LEU A 346 18.54 -38.03 7.79
N LYS A 347 19.17 -38.89 6.98
CA LYS A 347 20.56 -39.30 7.20
C LYS A 347 21.48 -38.64 6.20
N VAL A 348 22.64 -38.25 6.70
CA VAL A 348 23.68 -37.63 5.90
C VAL A 348 25.05 -38.19 6.24
N GLN A 349 25.97 -38.09 5.30
CA GLN A 349 27.37 -38.41 5.48
C GLN A 349 28.20 -37.13 5.31
N TYR A 350 29.03 -36.83 6.31
CA TYR A 350 29.91 -35.66 6.36
C TYR A 350 31.31 -36.12 6.78
N GLN A 351 32.33 -35.85 5.95
CA GLN A 351 33.71 -36.32 6.17
C GLN A 351 33.79 -37.82 6.49
N ASP A 352 33.18 -38.64 5.63
CA ASP A 352 33.13 -40.11 5.71
C ASP A 352 32.50 -40.68 6.99
N LYS A 353 31.73 -39.88 7.73
CA LYS A 353 30.97 -40.30 8.91
C LYS A 353 29.49 -40.03 8.72
N ASP A 354 28.67 -40.96 9.19
CA ASP A 354 27.22 -40.86 9.11
C ASP A 354 26.65 -40.08 10.31
N TYR A 355 25.71 -39.18 10.03
CA TYR A 355 25.02 -38.35 11.01
C TYR A 355 23.51 -38.39 10.77
N GLN A 356 22.75 -38.29 11.85
CA GLN A 356 21.34 -37.96 11.78
C GLN A 356 21.19 -36.45 11.66
N ALA A 357 20.52 -35.99 10.61
CA ALA A 357 20.22 -34.59 10.40
C ALA A 357 18.83 -34.23 10.96
N GLN A 358 18.70 -33.01 11.48
CA GLN A 358 17.44 -32.43 11.92
C GLN A 358 17.04 -31.31 10.97
N TRP A 359 15.79 -31.33 10.51
CA TRP A 359 15.24 -30.22 9.73
C TRP A 359 14.94 -29.00 10.59
N CYS A 360 15.56 -27.87 10.25
CA CYS A 360 15.39 -26.61 10.95
C CYS A 360 14.31 -25.78 10.27
N LYS A 361 13.04 -26.08 10.57
CA LYS A 361 11.87 -25.42 9.99
C LYS A 361 11.95 -23.88 10.04
N LYS A 362 12.42 -23.32 11.16
CA LYS A 362 12.55 -21.86 11.37
C LYS A 362 13.49 -21.19 10.36
N PHE A 363 14.52 -21.91 9.91
CA PHE A 363 15.56 -21.37 9.03
C PHE A 363 15.39 -21.83 7.57
N SER A 364 14.53 -22.82 7.33
CA SER A 364 14.18 -23.30 5.99
C SER A 364 13.09 -22.44 5.35
N ASN A 365 13.00 -22.47 4.02
CA ASN A 365 11.89 -21.92 3.27
C ASN A 365 11.49 -22.88 2.15
N PRO A 366 10.55 -23.81 2.41
CA PRO A 366 10.07 -24.76 1.42
C PRO A 366 9.55 -24.09 0.14
N GLU A 367 8.86 -22.96 0.25
CA GLU A 367 8.22 -22.30 -0.91
C GLU A 367 9.23 -21.83 -1.97
N VAL A 368 10.48 -21.60 -1.59
CA VAL A 368 11.59 -21.23 -2.51
C VAL A 368 12.61 -22.37 -2.66
N ASP A 369 12.19 -23.60 -2.33
CA ASP A 369 13.00 -24.81 -2.43
C ASP A 369 14.29 -24.82 -1.61
N ILE A 370 14.36 -24.10 -0.48
CA ILE A 370 15.54 -24.10 0.41
C ILE A 370 15.25 -24.81 1.73
N ALA A 371 16.05 -25.84 2.04
CA ALA A 371 16.07 -26.52 3.33
C ALA A 371 17.37 -26.27 4.09
N ILE A 372 17.23 -25.87 5.36
CA ILE A 372 18.34 -25.80 6.31
C ILE A 372 18.22 -26.95 7.29
N LEU A 373 19.28 -27.74 7.38
CA LEU A 373 19.42 -28.91 8.23
C LEU A 373 20.55 -28.70 9.23
N LYS A 374 20.51 -29.45 10.34
CA LYS A 374 21.56 -29.45 11.36
C LYS A 374 22.01 -30.87 11.68
N ILE A 375 23.32 -31.09 11.74
CA ILE A 375 23.94 -32.27 12.34
C ILE A 375 24.70 -31.90 13.61
N ASN A 376 24.82 -32.84 14.54
CA ASN A 376 25.59 -32.64 15.75
C ASN A 376 27.08 -32.90 15.50
N VAL A 377 27.80 -31.87 15.07
CA VAL A 377 29.25 -31.91 14.86
C VAL A 377 29.89 -30.68 15.50
N LYS A 378 31.09 -30.84 16.08
CA LYS A 378 31.82 -29.72 16.69
C LYS A 378 32.75 -29.11 15.66
N ASN A 379 32.59 -27.80 15.41
CA ASN A 379 33.45 -27.01 14.54
C ASN A 379 33.52 -27.54 13.10
N ALA A 380 32.34 -27.68 12.47
CA ALA A 380 32.22 -28.02 11.07
C ALA A 380 33.04 -27.07 10.20
N LYS A 381 33.68 -27.61 9.16
CA LYS A 381 34.27 -26.81 8.08
C LYS A 381 33.11 -26.29 7.24
N TYR A 382 33.04 -24.98 7.01
CA TYR A 382 31.91 -24.33 6.34
C TYR A 382 32.39 -23.33 5.31
N ILE A 383 31.51 -23.01 4.36
CA ILE A 383 31.74 -22.00 3.32
C ILE A 383 31.00 -20.71 3.69
N PRO A 384 31.67 -19.54 3.68
CA PRO A 384 31.01 -18.25 3.88
C PRO A 384 30.02 -17.95 2.75
N THR A 385 28.91 -17.31 3.07
CA THR A 385 27.88 -16.89 2.11
C THR A 385 28.07 -15.43 1.69
N THR A 386 27.78 -15.06 0.44
CA THR A 386 27.81 -13.69 -0.08
C THR A 386 26.65 -13.45 -1.03
N ILE A 387 26.31 -12.18 -1.29
CA ILE A 387 25.37 -11.80 -2.35
C ILE A 387 26.18 -11.20 -3.51
N PRO A 388 26.04 -11.72 -4.75
CA PRO A 388 26.80 -11.24 -5.90
C PRO A 388 26.38 -9.83 -6.34
N LYS A 389 27.28 -9.09 -7.02
CA LYS A 389 26.99 -7.83 -7.74
C LYS A 389 26.74 -8.13 -9.23
N ASP A 390 26.10 -7.22 -9.95
CA ASP A 390 25.65 -7.34 -11.36
C ASP A 390 26.76 -7.47 -12.44
N GLN A 391 27.88 -8.15 -12.17
CA GLN A 391 28.86 -8.51 -13.20
C GLN A 391 29.50 -9.88 -12.99
N VAL A 392 29.73 -10.54 -14.13
CA VAL A 392 30.24 -11.89 -14.38
C VAL A 392 31.03 -12.52 -13.21
N VAL A 393 30.43 -13.56 -12.66
CA VAL A 393 31.03 -14.47 -11.69
C VAL A 393 31.22 -15.81 -12.38
N SER A 394 32.47 -16.21 -12.62
CA SER A 394 32.75 -17.60 -13.02
C SER A 394 32.33 -18.51 -11.86
N THR A 395 31.54 -19.53 -12.18
CA THR A 395 30.76 -20.26 -11.18
C THR A 395 31.17 -21.72 -11.15
N LEU A 396 31.70 -22.16 -10.01
CA LEU A 396 31.97 -23.57 -9.77
C LEU A 396 30.72 -24.24 -9.19
N VAL A 397 30.18 -25.25 -9.89
CA VAL A 397 29.07 -26.06 -9.39
C VAL A 397 29.62 -27.38 -8.85
N CYS A 398 29.40 -27.64 -7.56
CA CYS A 398 29.82 -28.88 -6.90
C CYS A 398 28.58 -29.68 -6.44
N GLY A 399 28.43 -30.92 -6.92
CA GLY A 399 27.32 -31.82 -6.57
C GLY A 399 27.61 -33.29 -6.89
N PHE A 400 26.70 -34.20 -6.50
CA PHE A 400 26.79 -35.63 -6.83
C PHE A 400 25.83 -35.97 -7.97
N SER A 401 26.30 -36.64 -9.03
CA SER A 401 25.40 -37.21 -10.04
C SER A 401 24.78 -38.52 -9.54
N HIS A 402 23.57 -38.84 -10.02
CA HIS A 402 22.74 -39.96 -9.52
C HIS A 402 23.42 -41.35 -9.56
N ASN A 403 24.55 -41.52 -10.26
CA ASN A 403 25.17 -42.83 -10.51
C ASN A 403 26.67 -42.95 -10.16
N GLN A 404 27.29 -42.04 -9.39
CA GLN A 404 28.73 -42.10 -9.10
C GLN A 404 29.07 -42.20 -7.59
N PHE A 405 29.82 -43.25 -7.23
CA PHE A 405 30.43 -43.54 -5.91
C PHE A 405 31.95 -43.74 -6.09
N PRO A 406 32.83 -43.46 -5.11
CA PRO A 406 32.82 -42.48 -4.03
C PRO A 406 34.03 -41.55 -4.21
N ARG A 407 33.89 -40.48 -4.96
CA ARG A 407 34.84 -39.35 -5.08
C ARG A 407 34.14 -38.26 -5.86
N PHE A 408 34.33 -36.99 -5.48
CA PHE A 408 33.95 -35.85 -6.30
C PHE A 408 34.73 -35.95 -7.62
N SER A 409 34.13 -36.55 -8.64
CA SER A 409 34.83 -36.92 -9.87
C SER A 409 34.74 -35.85 -10.95
N LYS A 410 33.80 -34.90 -10.89
CA LYS A 410 33.80 -33.73 -11.78
C LYS A 410 33.19 -32.54 -11.07
N SER A 411 34.03 -31.57 -10.70
CA SER A 411 33.59 -30.18 -10.75
C SER A 411 33.30 -29.87 -12.21
N PHE A 412 32.14 -29.30 -12.50
CA PHE A 412 31.91 -28.70 -13.80
C PHE A 412 32.16 -27.21 -13.61
N ASP A 413 33.21 -26.71 -14.26
CA ASP A 413 33.41 -25.28 -14.37
C ASP A 413 32.29 -24.78 -15.30
N VAL A 414 31.27 -24.14 -14.75
CA VAL A 414 30.21 -23.56 -15.55
C VAL A 414 30.55 -22.10 -15.79
N TYR A 415 31.04 -21.81 -16.99
CA TYR A 415 31.22 -20.45 -17.44
C TYR A 415 29.87 -19.90 -17.91
N GLY A 416 29.30 -18.99 -17.13
CA GLY A 416 28.03 -18.36 -17.46
C GLY A 416 27.91 -16.96 -16.88
N THR A 417 27.14 -16.12 -17.56
CA THR A 417 26.81 -14.77 -17.06
C THR A 417 25.62 -14.84 -16.12
N LEU A 418 25.84 -14.57 -14.83
CA LEU A 418 24.74 -14.26 -13.91
C LEU A 418 24.16 -12.89 -14.31
N ARG A 419 22.87 -12.86 -14.61
CA ARG A 419 22.11 -11.62 -14.88
C ARG A 419 21.25 -11.28 -13.67
N GLU A 420 20.86 -10.01 -13.56
CA GLU A 420 20.00 -9.46 -12.50
C GLU A 420 18.86 -10.43 -12.14
N SER A 421 18.60 -10.55 -10.83
CA SER A 421 17.63 -11.49 -10.30
C SER A 421 16.26 -11.25 -10.94
N VAL A 422 15.82 -12.21 -11.75
CA VAL A 422 14.45 -12.22 -12.29
C VAL A 422 13.58 -13.05 -11.36
N GLU A 423 12.32 -12.63 -11.22
CA GLU A 423 11.31 -13.42 -10.52
C GLU A 423 10.93 -14.60 -11.43
N VAL A 424 11.21 -15.81 -10.99
CA VAL A 424 10.96 -17.02 -11.77
C VAL A 424 9.92 -17.92 -11.11
N ASN A 425 8.99 -18.42 -11.93
CA ASN A 425 8.11 -19.53 -11.60
C ASN A 425 8.82 -20.83 -12.01
N THR A 426 9.39 -21.60 -11.08
CA THR A 426 9.92 -22.93 -11.46
C THR A 426 9.51 -24.04 -10.49
N ILE A 427 8.45 -24.74 -10.88
CA ILE A 427 7.83 -25.85 -10.16
C ILE A 427 7.60 -26.98 -11.18
N SER A 428 8.67 -27.39 -11.87
CA SER A 428 8.60 -28.45 -12.88
C SER A 428 9.46 -29.68 -12.58
N VAL A 429 10.05 -29.79 -11.37
CA VAL A 429 10.92 -30.94 -11.02
C VAL A 429 10.37 -31.82 -9.90
N TYR A 430 9.21 -31.50 -9.32
CA TYR A 430 8.57 -32.41 -8.37
C TYR A 430 8.04 -33.61 -9.15
N HIS A 431 8.84 -34.67 -9.26
CA HIS A 431 8.37 -35.95 -9.76
C HIS A 431 7.07 -36.29 -9.02
N GLN A 432 6.00 -36.56 -9.78
CA GLN A 432 4.75 -37.06 -9.22
C GLN A 432 4.98 -38.49 -8.73
N GLU A 433 5.78 -38.66 -7.68
CA GLU A 433 5.85 -39.92 -6.97
C GLU A 433 4.53 -40.10 -6.23
N LYS A 434 3.82 -41.15 -6.62
CA LYS A 434 2.61 -41.61 -5.95
C LYS A 434 3.00 -42.16 -4.57
N ASP A 435 2.28 -41.70 -3.57
CA ASP A 435 2.23 -42.22 -2.20
C ASP A 435 3.46 -41.97 -1.31
N VAL A 436 3.85 -40.70 -1.15
CA VAL A 436 4.64 -40.29 0.02
C VAL A 436 3.73 -40.26 1.25
N ASN A 437 4.04 -41.06 2.28
CA ASN A 437 3.28 -41.11 3.51
C ASN A 437 3.60 -39.86 4.37
N PHE A 438 2.69 -38.88 4.41
CA PHE A 438 2.86 -37.54 4.99
C PHE A 438 2.96 -37.52 6.53
N ARG A 439 3.95 -38.18 7.12
CA ARG A 439 4.11 -38.24 8.58
C ARG A 439 5.08 -37.19 9.15
N ASN A 440 6.04 -36.69 8.37
CA ASN A 440 7.05 -35.75 8.85
C ASN A 440 6.83 -34.32 8.35
N LEU A 441 7.27 -33.35 9.14
CA LEU A 441 7.03 -31.93 8.88
C LEU A 441 7.70 -31.39 7.59
N TRP A 442 8.75 -32.06 7.08
CA TRP A 442 9.46 -31.69 5.84
C TRP A 442 8.85 -32.30 4.58
N ASN A 443 7.86 -33.19 4.68
CA ASN A 443 7.14 -33.75 3.53
C ASN A 443 6.17 -32.74 2.86
N LYS A 444 6.33 -31.43 3.12
CA LYS A 444 5.50 -30.38 2.53
C LYS A 444 6.02 -30.03 1.14
N LYS A 445 5.18 -30.15 0.11
CA LYS A 445 5.48 -29.65 -1.24
C LYS A 445 5.42 -28.11 -1.27
N PRO A 446 6.31 -27.46 -2.03
CA PRO A 446 6.17 -26.03 -2.35
C PRO A 446 4.91 -25.79 -3.19
N GLN A 447 4.29 -24.61 -3.07
CA GLN A 447 3.04 -24.29 -3.79
C GLN A 447 3.29 -24.04 -5.27
N ASP A 448 2.38 -24.51 -6.14
CA ASP A 448 2.42 -24.46 -7.62
C ASP A 448 2.57 -23.07 -8.27
N GLU A 449 2.43 -21.99 -7.48
CA GLU A 449 2.53 -20.59 -7.91
C GLU A 449 3.68 -19.82 -7.21
N SER A 450 4.59 -20.51 -6.52
CA SER A 450 5.66 -19.85 -5.76
C SER A 450 6.70 -19.20 -6.68
N THR A 451 6.87 -17.88 -6.53
CA THR A 451 7.92 -17.10 -7.19
C THR A 451 9.12 -16.88 -6.28
N PHE A 452 10.33 -16.83 -6.86
CA PHE A 452 11.54 -16.49 -6.11
C PHE A 452 12.57 -15.75 -6.96
N SER A 453 13.44 -15.01 -6.26
CA SER A 453 14.59 -14.32 -6.85
C SER A 453 15.65 -15.33 -7.29
N ALA A 454 15.91 -15.42 -8.58
CA ALA A 454 16.94 -16.32 -9.11
C ALA A 454 17.85 -15.62 -10.12
N TYR A 455 19.11 -16.06 -10.15
CA TYR A 455 20.05 -15.65 -11.20
C TYR A 455 20.07 -16.71 -12.31
N THR A 456 19.84 -16.31 -13.55
CA THR A 456 19.92 -17.22 -14.70
C THR A 456 21.37 -17.53 -15.05
N ILE A 457 21.67 -18.81 -15.30
CA ILE A 457 22.96 -19.26 -15.80
C ILE A 457 22.85 -19.49 -17.31
N LYS A 458 23.43 -18.59 -18.11
CA LYS A 458 23.56 -18.81 -19.56
C LYS A 458 24.83 -19.62 -19.84
N GLN A 459 24.67 -20.87 -20.29
CA GLN A 459 25.77 -21.77 -20.65
C GLN A 459 26.35 -21.43 -22.03
N ASP A 460 27.65 -21.62 -22.23
CA ASP A 460 28.27 -21.61 -23.57
C ASP A 460 27.86 -22.86 -24.37
N GLU A 461 27.74 -22.74 -25.69
CA GLU A 461 27.13 -23.73 -26.60
C GLU A 461 27.78 -25.15 -26.55
N ASN A 462 28.96 -25.28 -25.93
CA ASN A 462 29.76 -26.51 -25.90
C ASN A 462 29.75 -27.27 -24.56
N GLU A 463 29.17 -26.74 -23.48
CA GLU A 463 29.17 -27.39 -22.16
C GLU A 463 27.75 -27.40 -21.54
N LYS A 464 27.06 -28.54 -21.64
CA LYS A 464 25.72 -28.71 -21.07
C LYS A 464 25.79 -29.19 -19.63
N ILE A 465 25.05 -28.52 -18.73
CA ILE A 465 24.75 -29.08 -17.40
C ILE A 465 23.73 -30.20 -17.59
N ASP A 466 24.07 -31.42 -17.16
CA ASP A 466 23.13 -32.54 -17.14
C ASP A 466 21.89 -32.17 -16.31
N GLY A 467 20.69 -32.45 -16.84
CA GLY A 467 19.39 -32.20 -16.20
C GLY A 467 19.09 -32.97 -14.90
N GLY A 468 20.12 -33.30 -14.12
CA GLY A 468 20.05 -33.98 -12.84
C GLY A 468 20.82 -33.30 -11.71
N VAL A 469 21.43 -32.12 -11.95
CA VAL A 469 22.22 -31.39 -10.94
C VAL A 469 21.31 -30.47 -10.12
N PHE A 470 21.05 -30.87 -8.87
CA PHE A 470 20.16 -30.16 -7.94
C PHE A 470 20.81 -29.93 -6.57
N GLY A 471 20.58 -28.76 -5.98
CA GLY A 471 21.07 -28.44 -4.63
C GLY A 471 22.59 -28.35 -4.51
N GLY A 472 23.30 -28.29 -5.64
CA GLY A 472 24.73 -28.06 -5.70
C GLY A 472 25.09 -26.64 -5.27
N LEU A 473 26.22 -26.50 -4.59
CA LEU A 473 26.75 -25.22 -4.16
C LEU A 473 27.21 -24.40 -5.37
N VAL A 474 26.83 -23.12 -5.38
CA VAL A 474 27.23 -22.15 -6.40
C VAL A 474 28.18 -21.15 -5.75
N LEU A 475 29.41 -21.07 -6.25
CA LEU A 475 30.46 -20.20 -5.70
C LEU A 475 30.76 -19.03 -6.61
N ASP A 476 31.12 -17.91 -5.99
CA ASP A 476 31.87 -16.88 -6.67
C ASP A 476 33.37 -17.20 -6.67
N ASN A 477 33.94 -17.41 -7.86
CA ASN A 477 35.37 -17.69 -8.03
C ASN A 477 36.29 -16.58 -7.51
N ASN A 478 35.84 -15.32 -7.44
CA ASN A 478 36.69 -14.21 -6.97
C ASN A 478 36.78 -14.17 -5.43
N SER A 479 35.67 -14.40 -4.73
CA SER A 479 35.61 -14.34 -3.26
C SER A 479 35.66 -15.71 -2.57
N GLY A 480 35.48 -16.81 -3.30
CA GLY A 480 35.35 -18.16 -2.76
C GLY A 480 34.11 -18.36 -1.87
N CYS A 481 33.14 -17.43 -1.93
CA CYS A 481 31.94 -17.45 -1.11
C CYS A 481 30.76 -18.06 -1.88
N ALA A 482 29.88 -18.73 -1.13
CA ALA A 482 28.63 -19.29 -1.63
C ALA A 482 27.63 -18.18 -1.98
N ILE A 483 27.03 -18.20 -3.16
CA ILE A 483 26.01 -17.23 -3.60
C ILE A 483 24.59 -17.79 -3.66
N GLY A 484 24.45 -19.12 -3.68
CA GLY A 484 23.16 -19.79 -3.72
C GLY A 484 23.28 -21.30 -3.93
N VAL A 485 22.16 -21.93 -4.24
CA VAL A 485 22.07 -23.33 -4.71
C VAL A 485 21.58 -23.39 -6.15
N ILE A 486 22.09 -24.32 -6.93
CA ILE A 486 21.67 -24.51 -8.32
C ILE A 486 20.40 -25.35 -8.43
N GLN A 487 19.54 -24.97 -9.38
CA GLN A 487 18.39 -25.75 -9.84
C GLN A 487 18.40 -25.82 -11.38
N SER A 488 18.26 -27.03 -11.95
CA SER A 488 18.26 -27.26 -13.40
C SER A 488 16.94 -27.92 -13.84
N SER A 489 16.09 -27.21 -14.58
CA SER A 489 14.70 -27.64 -14.80
C SER A 489 14.47 -28.60 -15.98
N ASP A 490 15.34 -28.61 -17.00
CA ASP A 490 15.36 -29.59 -18.11
C ASP A 490 16.34 -29.09 -19.21
N ASN A 491 17.58 -29.60 -19.31
CA ASN A 491 18.60 -29.49 -20.40
C ASN A 491 18.73 -28.18 -21.25
N LYS A 492 18.03 -27.09 -20.91
CA LYS A 492 17.88 -25.85 -21.69
C LYS A 492 18.20 -24.62 -20.85
N GLU A 493 17.83 -24.59 -19.57
CA GLU A 493 18.13 -23.47 -18.66
C GLU A 493 18.42 -23.97 -17.24
N SER A 494 19.26 -23.23 -16.50
CA SER A 494 19.61 -23.50 -15.09
C SER A 494 19.69 -22.18 -14.33
N TYR A 495 19.32 -22.19 -13.06
CA TYR A 495 19.23 -20.98 -12.23
C TYR A 495 19.88 -21.19 -10.86
N VAL A 496 20.29 -20.08 -10.25
CA VAL A 496 20.80 -20.03 -8.89
C VAL A 496 19.71 -19.45 -8.00
N ILE A 497 19.22 -20.24 -7.04
CA ILE A 497 18.34 -19.73 -5.98
C ILE A 497 19.20 -18.89 -5.03
N SER A 498 18.97 -17.58 -5.04
CA SER A 498 19.78 -16.59 -4.32
C SER A 498 19.56 -16.66 -2.80
N TRP A 499 20.60 -16.35 -2.01
CA TRP A 499 20.45 -16.13 -0.56
C TRP A 499 19.51 -14.99 -0.20
N GLU A 500 19.22 -14.09 -1.14
CA GLU A 500 18.24 -13.02 -0.96
C GLU A 500 16.86 -13.57 -0.54
N ASN A 501 16.47 -14.76 -1.03
CA ASN A 501 15.21 -15.41 -0.67
C ASN A 501 15.11 -15.83 0.81
N ILE A 502 16.25 -15.97 1.51
CA ILE A 502 16.31 -16.43 2.91
C ILE A 502 17.25 -15.60 3.78
N ILE A 503 17.60 -14.37 3.38
CA ILE A 503 18.61 -13.56 4.06
C ILE A 503 18.30 -13.33 5.54
N TYR A 504 17.02 -13.11 5.88
CA TYR A 504 16.58 -12.95 7.27
C TYR A 504 16.77 -14.23 8.08
N ARG A 505 16.55 -15.40 7.46
CA ARG A 505 16.70 -16.72 8.10
C ARG A 505 18.18 -17.03 8.38
N LEU A 506 19.08 -16.65 7.46
CA LEU A 506 20.53 -16.76 7.67
C LEU A 506 21.00 -15.82 8.79
N LYS A 507 20.49 -14.59 8.86
CA LYS A 507 20.79 -13.65 9.96
C LYS A 507 20.35 -14.18 11.33
N LEU A 508 19.22 -14.89 11.41
CA LEU A 508 18.79 -15.55 12.66
C LEU A 508 19.73 -16.68 13.10
N LEU A 509 20.56 -17.21 12.20
CA LEU A 509 21.63 -18.16 12.48
C LEU A 509 22.98 -17.46 12.73
N GLU A 510 22.99 -16.13 12.86
CA GLU A 510 24.21 -15.31 12.93
C GLU A 510 25.14 -15.47 11.71
N ILE A 511 24.57 -15.91 10.58
CA ILE A 511 25.24 -15.97 9.30
C ILE A 511 24.87 -14.70 8.56
N TYR A 512 25.85 -13.83 8.33
CA TYR A 512 25.65 -12.53 7.70
C TYR A 512 26.27 -12.55 6.30
N PRO A 513 25.50 -12.86 5.24
CA PRO A 513 26.02 -12.76 3.87
C PRO A 513 26.41 -11.30 3.61
N ARG A 514 27.69 -11.05 3.33
CA ARG A 514 28.17 -9.70 3.01
C ARG A 514 27.85 -9.40 1.55
N ARG A 515 27.55 -8.14 1.23
CA ARG A 515 27.66 -7.66 -0.15
C ARG A 515 29.14 -7.45 -0.45
N GLN A 516 29.59 -7.83 -1.64
CA GLN A 516 30.97 -7.61 -2.03
C GLN A 516 31.30 -6.11 -2.05
N GLU A 517 32.07 -5.67 -1.07
CA GLU A 517 32.74 -4.36 -1.08
C GLU A 517 33.95 -4.43 -2.00
N ALA A 518 34.19 -3.37 -2.78
CA ALA A 518 35.40 -3.27 -3.58
C ALA A 518 36.61 -3.23 -2.64
N PHE A 519 37.54 -4.18 -2.79
CA PHE A 519 38.84 -4.09 -2.16
C PHE A 519 39.59 -2.87 -2.71
N SER A 520 39.68 -1.80 -1.92
CA SER A 520 40.79 -0.86 -1.99
C SER A 520 41.19 -0.46 -0.56
N THR A 521 42.24 -1.10 -0.08
CA THR A 521 42.97 -0.74 1.13
C THR A 521 43.50 0.69 1.02
N VAL A 522 42.94 1.63 1.79
CA VAL A 522 43.65 2.86 2.19
C VAL A 522 43.42 3.10 3.69
N THR A 523 44.53 3.04 4.41
CA THR A 523 44.73 3.31 5.83
C THR A 523 44.15 4.65 6.26
N ILE A 524 43.23 4.64 7.21
CA ILE A 524 42.71 5.84 7.89
C ILE A 524 43.85 6.49 8.69
N ARG A 525 44.31 7.67 8.26
CA ARG A 525 45.05 8.61 9.11
C ARG A 525 44.09 9.65 9.65
N ASN A 526 44.05 9.74 10.98
CA ASN A 526 43.35 10.73 11.78
C ASN A 526 43.58 12.16 11.28
N LEU A 527 42.51 12.91 11.05
CA LEU A 527 42.51 14.38 11.05
C LEU A 527 41.29 14.88 11.82
N SER A 528 41.58 15.60 12.90
CA SER A 528 40.62 16.30 13.76
C SER A 528 39.84 17.37 12.98
N PRO A 529 38.61 17.71 13.41
CA PRO A 529 37.78 18.69 12.69
C PRO A 529 38.29 20.12 12.93
N SER A 530 38.74 20.79 11.87
CA SER A 530 38.99 22.23 11.90
C SER A 530 37.69 23.02 11.73
N LYS A 531 37.55 24.05 12.57
CA LYS A 531 36.41 24.98 12.67
C LYS A 531 36.15 25.81 11.42
N THR A 532 34.85 26.08 11.24
CA THR A 532 34.18 27.28 10.71
C THR A 532 34.42 27.69 9.24
N GLN A 533 33.39 27.48 8.43
CA GLN A 533 32.92 28.45 7.43
C GLN A 533 31.40 28.63 7.57
N SER A 534 30.97 29.88 7.56
CA SER A 534 29.60 30.37 7.75
C SER A 534 28.62 29.80 6.72
N SER A 535 27.65 29.01 7.18
CA SER A 535 26.52 28.53 6.39
C SER A 535 25.47 29.63 6.22
N SER A 536 25.14 29.97 4.97
CA SER A 536 23.81 30.50 4.66
C SER A 536 22.87 29.29 4.71
N ASP A 537 22.15 29.21 5.83
CA ASP A 537 21.53 28.00 6.38
C ASP A 537 20.51 27.34 5.46
N ILE A 538 20.74 26.06 5.16
CA ILE A 538 19.74 25.13 4.64
C ILE A 538 18.78 24.86 5.81
N TYR A 539 17.51 25.25 5.71
CA TYR A 539 16.53 24.93 6.74
C TYR A 539 16.06 23.47 6.59
N ILE A 540 16.67 22.57 7.36
CA ILE A 540 16.16 21.22 7.61
C ILE A 540 15.52 21.26 9.00
N PRO A 541 14.18 21.13 9.15
CA PRO A 541 13.55 21.05 10.45
C PRO A 541 14.12 19.87 11.26
N ASN A 542 14.55 20.12 12.50
CA ASN A 542 15.04 19.06 13.38
C ASN A 542 13.97 17.98 13.59
N PRO A 543 14.34 16.69 13.56
CA PRO A 543 13.37 15.61 13.73
C PRO A 543 12.80 15.60 15.16
N GLY A 544 11.51 15.27 15.29
CA GLY A 544 10.85 14.95 16.56
C GLY A 544 11.13 13.54 17.06
N TYR A 545 12.15 12.87 16.52
CA TYR A 545 12.58 11.53 16.91
C TYR A 545 14.11 11.51 17.10
N ARG A 546 14.60 10.70 18.04
CA ARG A 546 16.04 10.55 18.29
C ARG A 546 16.74 9.70 17.23
N LYS A 547 16.15 8.56 16.90
CA LYS A 547 16.68 7.58 15.93
C LYS A 547 15.54 7.09 15.05
N LEU A 548 15.79 6.95 13.76
CA LEU A 548 14.86 6.27 12.86
C LEU A 548 15.07 4.76 13.03
N LEU A 549 14.03 4.04 13.44
CA LEU A 549 14.09 2.61 13.74
C LEU A 549 13.47 1.79 12.61
N GLY A 550 14.11 0.68 12.24
CA GLY A 550 13.53 -0.34 11.37
C GLY A 550 13.40 0.06 9.92
N ARG A 551 14.24 1.00 9.45
CA ARG A 551 14.25 1.55 8.07
C ARG A 551 15.61 1.45 7.40
N GLU A 552 16.54 0.72 8.03
CA GLU A 552 17.89 0.50 7.52
C GLU A 552 17.90 -0.07 6.09
N PRO A 553 17.05 -1.04 5.71
CA PRO A 553 17.02 -1.56 4.33
C PRO A 553 16.65 -0.50 3.29
N GLU A 554 15.65 0.33 3.58
CA GLU A 554 15.20 1.39 2.67
C GLU A 554 16.22 2.51 2.57
N ILE A 555 16.89 2.87 3.68
CA ILE A 555 17.98 3.86 3.67
C ILE A 555 19.11 3.39 2.74
N GLU A 556 19.58 2.16 2.89
CA GLU A 556 20.68 1.64 2.10
C GLU A 556 20.29 1.54 0.62
N ARG A 557 19.08 1.07 0.31
CA ARG A 557 18.58 1.03 -1.08
C ARG A 557 18.51 2.41 -1.73
N ILE A 558 18.09 3.44 -0.98
CA ILE A 558 18.06 4.80 -1.51
C ILE A 558 19.49 5.35 -1.68
N LYS A 559 20.40 5.11 -0.75
CA LYS A 559 21.80 5.52 -0.88
C LYS A 559 22.48 4.89 -2.09
N GLU A 560 22.19 3.62 -2.37
CA GLU A 560 22.68 2.93 -3.58
C GLU A 560 22.25 3.63 -4.84
N VAL A 561 20.95 3.94 -4.96
CA VAL A 561 20.43 4.68 -6.12
C VAL A 561 21.02 6.08 -6.18
N LEU A 562 21.21 6.77 -5.05
CA LEU A 562 21.78 8.12 -5.05
C LEU A 562 23.27 8.13 -5.45
N ASN A 563 24.04 7.10 -5.06
CA ASN A 563 25.46 6.95 -5.39
C ASN A 563 25.70 6.60 -6.87
N ASP A 564 24.72 6.02 -7.54
CA ASP A 564 24.84 5.66 -8.96
C ASP A 564 24.76 6.91 -9.85
N THR A 565 25.90 7.49 -10.22
CA THR A 565 25.95 8.73 -11.03
C THR A 565 25.36 8.58 -12.44
N LEU A 566 25.26 7.35 -12.96
CA LEU A 566 24.76 7.03 -14.30
C LEU A 566 23.33 6.48 -14.32
N GLY A 567 22.85 5.97 -13.18
CA GLY A 567 21.50 5.44 -13.05
C GLY A 567 20.42 6.49 -12.80
N ARG A 568 19.32 6.02 -12.21
CA ARG A 568 18.08 6.79 -12.00
C ARG A 568 18.36 8.11 -11.30
N LYS A 569 17.87 9.22 -11.88
CA LYS A 569 18.10 10.59 -11.40
C LYS A 569 17.22 10.97 -10.23
N ILE A 570 16.08 10.30 -10.09
CA ILE A 570 15.06 10.60 -9.09
C ILE A 570 14.76 9.34 -8.29
N VAL A 571 14.59 9.50 -6.97
CA VAL A 571 14.01 8.48 -6.10
C VAL A 571 12.65 8.99 -5.62
N GLY A 572 11.60 8.26 -5.96
CA GLY A 572 10.24 8.55 -5.53
C GLY A 572 9.83 7.67 -4.36
N VAL A 573 9.80 8.22 -3.15
CA VAL A 573 9.31 7.52 -1.95
C VAL A 573 7.80 7.75 -1.83
N HIS A 574 7.01 6.72 -2.09
CA HIS A 574 5.56 6.77 -1.90
C HIS A 574 5.10 5.84 -0.77
N GLY A 575 3.88 6.06 -0.29
CA GLY A 575 3.31 5.27 0.79
C GLY A 575 2.31 6.06 1.62
N MET A 576 1.71 5.41 2.61
CA MET A 576 0.58 5.98 3.33
C MET A 576 0.95 7.16 4.25
N GLY A 577 -0.06 7.92 4.67
CA GLY A 577 0.11 9.00 5.64
C GLY A 577 0.57 8.45 7.00
N GLY A 578 1.57 9.10 7.62
CA GLY A 578 2.11 8.68 8.91
C GLY A 578 3.07 7.47 8.88
N ILE A 579 3.38 6.94 7.69
CA ILE A 579 4.26 5.76 7.52
C ILE A 579 5.76 6.04 7.73
N GLY A 580 6.14 7.33 7.68
CA GLY A 580 7.52 7.78 7.93
C GLY A 580 8.30 8.25 6.70
N LYS A 581 7.67 8.55 5.55
CA LYS A 581 8.36 9.01 4.33
C LYS A 581 9.31 10.20 4.57
N THR A 582 8.79 11.28 5.16
CA THR A 582 9.60 12.47 5.48
C THR A 582 10.72 12.16 6.48
N ALA A 583 10.49 11.25 7.43
CA ALA A 583 11.53 10.83 8.37
C ALA A 583 12.63 10.00 7.68
N LEU A 584 12.27 9.11 6.75
CA LEU A 584 13.21 8.36 5.92
C LEU A 584 14.11 9.29 5.11
N VAL A 585 13.51 10.24 4.38
CA VAL A 585 14.26 11.23 3.60
C VAL A 585 15.15 12.10 4.49
N ARG A 586 14.67 12.52 5.66
CA ARG A 586 15.48 13.25 6.66
C ARG A 586 16.68 12.46 7.18
N GLU A 587 16.57 11.13 7.29
CA GLU A 587 17.70 10.31 7.70
C GLU A 587 18.76 10.23 6.60
N ILE A 588 18.32 10.09 5.34
CA ILE A 588 19.22 10.01 4.17
C ILE A 588 20.01 11.31 3.99
N ILE A 589 19.37 12.47 4.14
CA ILE A 589 20.05 13.76 4.00
C ILE A 589 21.10 14.01 5.09
N LYS A 590 21.12 13.28 6.22
CA LYS A 590 22.20 13.42 7.21
C LYS A 590 23.54 12.93 6.66
N SER A 591 23.50 11.97 5.73
CA SER A 591 24.66 11.40 5.05
C SER A 591 24.86 11.94 3.63
N TYR A 592 24.23 13.06 3.24
CA TYR A 592 24.28 13.55 1.84
C TYR A 592 25.70 13.82 1.32
N LEU A 593 26.61 14.24 2.20
CA LEU A 593 28.02 14.46 1.87
C LEU A 593 28.72 13.15 1.54
N ASP A 594 28.38 12.08 2.26
CA ASP A 594 28.93 10.73 2.04
C ASP A 594 28.48 10.15 0.70
N VAL A 595 27.40 10.69 0.13
CA VAL A 595 26.79 10.31 -1.15
C VAL A 595 27.21 11.26 -2.29
N GLY A 596 28.18 12.15 -2.04
CA GLY A 596 28.84 12.95 -3.07
C GLY A 596 28.11 14.24 -3.50
N PHE A 597 27.08 14.68 -2.77
CA PHE A 597 26.39 15.94 -3.08
C PHE A 597 26.99 17.11 -2.30
N SER A 598 27.18 18.24 -3.00
CA SER A 598 27.77 19.45 -2.42
C SER A 598 26.80 20.24 -1.54
N LYS A 599 25.48 20.06 -1.74
CA LYS A 599 24.42 20.77 -1.01
C LYS A 599 23.11 19.97 -1.08
N VAL A 600 22.25 20.14 -0.07
CA VAL A 600 20.84 19.72 -0.11
C VAL A 600 19.97 20.95 -0.34
N LEU A 601 19.05 20.87 -1.29
CA LEU A 601 18.00 21.86 -1.51
C LEU A 601 16.67 21.23 -1.09
N TRP A 602 15.97 21.79 -0.09
CA TRP A 602 14.72 21.21 0.42
C TRP A 602 13.54 22.13 0.12
N GLN A 603 12.45 21.57 -0.39
CA GLN A 603 11.20 22.28 -0.57
C GLN A 603 10.01 21.39 -0.20
N THR A 604 9.06 21.95 0.53
CA THR A 604 7.81 21.27 0.93
C THR A 604 6.65 21.97 0.22
N ALA A 605 5.69 21.22 -0.30
CA ALA A 605 4.49 21.83 -0.87
C ALA A 605 3.62 22.49 0.22
N SER A 606 3.34 23.80 0.08
CA SER A 606 2.49 24.56 1.00
C SER A 606 1.01 24.41 0.65
N THR A 607 0.13 24.51 1.65
CA THR A 607 -1.34 24.43 1.48
C THR A 607 -2.08 25.66 1.95
N THR A 608 -1.40 26.73 2.36
CA THR A 608 -2.04 27.83 3.08
C THR A 608 -2.33 29.07 2.25
N ASP A 609 -1.95 29.15 0.98
CA ASP A 609 -2.40 30.23 0.07
C ASP A 609 -2.34 29.78 -1.40
N ASN A 610 -3.30 30.20 -2.23
CA ASN A 610 -3.32 29.97 -3.68
C ASN A 610 -2.09 30.53 -4.43
N SER A 611 -1.23 31.31 -3.75
CA SER A 611 0.00 31.90 -4.28
C SER A 611 1.26 31.04 -4.04
N GLN A 612 1.17 29.89 -3.35
CA GLN A 612 2.33 29.03 -3.01
C GLN A 612 2.07 27.52 -3.15
N GLN A 613 1.14 27.10 -4.01
CA GLN A 613 1.02 25.68 -4.35
C GLN A 613 2.25 25.21 -5.16
N MET A 614 2.70 23.97 -4.94
CA MET A 614 3.91 23.47 -5.62
C MET A 614 3.64 23.28 -7.11
N THR A 615 4.31 24.09 -7.92
CA THR A 615 4.45 23.98 -9.39
C THR A 615 5.92 23.83 -9.74
N PHE A 616 6.23 23.42 -10.97
CA PHE A 616 7.62 23.42 -11.43
C PHE A 616 8.29 24.81 -11.31
N GLU A 617 7.56 25.89 -11.57
CA GLU A 617 8.08 27.25 -11.44
C GLU A 617 8.48 27.56 -9.98
N THR A 618 7.63 27.18 -9.01
CA THR A 618 7.98 27.37 -7.58
C THR A 618 9.17 26.51 -7.16
N VAL A 619 9.33 25.32 -7.75
CA VAL A 619 10.51 24.46 -7.53
C VAL A 619 11.77 25.13 -8.09
N LEU A 620 11.71 25.61 -9.33
CA LEU A 620 12.80 26.32 -9.98
C LEU A 620 13.22 27.57 -9.18
N ASN A 621 12.24 28.36 -8.74
CA ASN A 621 12.48 29.54 -7.91
C ASN A 621 13.10 29.17 -6.55
N GLY A 622 12.63 28.08 -5.92
CA GLY A 622 13.20 27.55 -4.68
C GLY A 622 14.66 27.11 -4.83
N ILE A 623 14.98 26.44 -5.93
CA ILE A 623 16.37 26.07 -6.29
C ILE A 623 17.24 27.33 -6.43
N ILE A 624 16.77 28.34 -7.17
CA ILE A 624 17.51 29.59 -7.41
C ILE A 624 17.79 30.32 -6.09
N GLN A 625 16.80 30.42 -5.21
CA GLN A 625 16.97 31.04 -3.89
C GLN A 625 17.99 30.29 -3.06
N GLN A 626 17.86 28.96 -2.96
CA GLN A 626 18.75 28.15 -2.13
C GLN A 626 20.16 28.01 -2.70
N LEU A 627 20.35 28.20 -4.02
CA LEU A 627 21.67 28.32 -4.65
C LEU A 627 22.26 29.74 -4.52
N ASN A 628 21.53 30.71 -3.94
CA ASN A 628 21.90 32.12 -3.84
C ASN A 628 22.19 32.78 -5.21
N ARG A 629 21.31 32.57 -6.20
CA ARG A 629 21.45 33.09 -7.57
C ARG A 629 20.30 34.04 -7.98
N PRO A 630 20.01 35.11 -7.21
CA PRO A 630 18.84 35.96 -7.43
C PRO A 630 18.84 36.70 -8.78
N GLU A 631 19.97 36.80 -9.46
CA GLU A 631 20.05 37.39 -10.80
C GLU A 631 19.24 36.60 -11.84
N LEU A 632 19.04 35.30 -11.64
CA LEU A 632 18.30 34.42 -12.56
C LEU A 632 16.80 34.73 -12.61
N PHE A 633 16.24 35.42 -11.59
CA PHE A 633 14.84 35.87 -11.61
C PHE A 633 14.54 36.91 -12.68
N LYS A 634 15.57 37.62 -13.18
CA LYS A 634 15.41 38.65 -14.22
C LYS A 634 15.45 38.10 -15.64
N ILE A 635 15.78 36.81 -15.78
CA ILE A 635 15.90 36.11 -17.05
C ILE A 635 14.53 35.52 -17.43
N LYS A 636 14.23 35.44 -18.73
CA LYS A 636 13.03 34.77 -19.26
C LYS A 636 13.02 33.29 -18.86
N GLU A 637 11.84 32.71 -18.69
CA GLU A 637 11.64 31.36 -18.13
C GLU A 637 12.45 30.27 -18.86
N GLU A 638 12.36 30.20 -20.19
CA GLU A 638 13.07 29.20 -21.00
C GLU A 638 14.60 29.27 -20.85
N GLU A 639 15.14 30.48 -20.76
CA GLU A 639 16.59 30.70 -20.59
C GLU A 639 17.03 30.46 -19.13
N ARG A 640 16.12 30.67 -18.17
CA ARG A 640 16.34 30.39 -16.74
C ARG A 640 16.52 28.90 -16.48
N GLU A 641 15.72 28.03 -17.10
CA GLU A 641 15.86 26.58 -16.97
C GLU A 641 17.24 26.09 -17.43
N ILE A 642 17.72 26.60 -18.58
CA ILE A 642 19.04 26.27 -19.13
C ILE A 642 20.13 26.71 -18.15
N LYS A 643 20.05 27.93 -17.61
CA LYS A 643 21.04 28.44 -16.65
C LYS A 643 21.04 27.64 -15.36
N VAL A 644 19.88 27.24 -14.84
CA VAL A 644 19.80 26.39 -13.64
C VAL A 644 20.40 25.01 -13.93
N ARG A 645 20.13 24.42 -15.09
CA ARG A 645 20.72 23.14 -15.51
C ARG A 645 22.26 23.20 -15.54
N GLU A 646 22.84 24.26 -16.11
CA GLU A 646 24.30 24.46 -16.10
C GLU A 646 24.86 24.42 -14.67
N LEU A 647 24.19 25.08 -13.72
CA LEU A 647 24.62 25.08 -12.31
C LEU A 647 24.50 23.71 -11.64
N LEU A 648 23.39 23.00 -11.86
CA LEU A 648 23.16 21.64 -11.34
C LEU A 648 24.06 20.58 -11.99
N GLN A 649 24.66 20.92 -13.14
CA GLN A 649 25.65 20.09 -13.83
C GLN A 649 27.08 20.38 -13.35
N GLU A 650 27.42 21.63 -13.03
CA GLU A 650 28.74 21.99 -12.48
C GLU A 650 28.94 21.53 -11.03
N ARG A 651 27.88 21.59 -10.23
CA ARG A 651 27.92 21.24 -8.80
C ARG A 651 26.75 20.31 -8.46
N PRO A 652 26.97 19.00 -8.35
CA PRO A 652 25.93 18.06 -7.96
C PRO A 652 25.31 18.44 -6.61
N VAL A 653 24.00 18.57 -6.58
CA VAL A 653 23.20 18.79 -5.36
C VAL A 653 22.13 17.72 -5.24
N LEU A 654 21.60 17.56 -4.03
CA LEU A 654 20.45 16.72 -3.75
C LEU A 654 19.22 17.59 -3.58
N ILE A 655 18.25 17.47 -4.48
CA ILE A 655 16.98 18.21 -4.42
C ILE A 655 15.96 17.34 -3.68
N VAL A 656 15.31 17.88 -2.67
CA VAL A 656 14.26 17.17 -1.93
C VAL A 656 12.94 17.91 -2.12
N LEU A 657 11.95 17.23 -2.70
CA LEU A 657 10.57 17.71 -2.76
C LEU A 657 9.69 16.83 -1.87
N ASP A 658 9.23 17.40 -0.76
CA ASP A 658 8.40 16.71 0.22
C ASP A 658 6.91 17.05 0.02
N ASN A 659 6.04 16.05 0.20
CA ASN A 659 4.57 16.17 0.16
C ASN A 659 4.03 16.57 -1.23
N MET A 660 4.50 15.88 -2.28
CA MET A 660 4.10 16.12 -3.67
C MET A 660 2.61 15.90 -3.93
N GLU A 661 1.87 15.20 -3.06
CA GLU A 661 0.42 15.00 -3.23
C GLU A 661 -0.40 16.30 -3.14
N THR A 662 0.18 17.41 -2.67
CA THR A 662 -0.49 18.72 -2.61
C THR A 662 -0.01 19.71 -3.66
N SER A 663 0.63 19.24 -4.74
CA SER A 663 1.02 20.08 -5.87
C SER A 663 -0.19 20.58 -6.66
N ALA A 664 -0.08 21.78 -7.26
CA ALA A 664 -1.12 22.30 -8.16
C ALA A 664 -1.07 21.63 -9.55
N GLU A 665 0.10 21.14 -9.93
CA GLU A 665 0.33 20.43 -11.18
C GLU A 665 0.38 18.92 -10.92
N PRO A 666 0.01 18.09 -11.91
CA PRO A 666 0.21 16.64 -11.82
C PRO A 666 1.67 16.31 -11.52
N GLN A 667 1.89 15.36 -10.61
CA GLN A 667 3.22 14.92 -10.18
C GLN A 667 4.14 14.57 -11.37
N ASP A 668 3.60 13.87 -12.37
CA ASP A 668 4.33 13.47 -13.58
C ASP A 668 4.84 14.65 -14.41
N LYS A 669 4.07 15.74 -14.46
CA LYS A 669 4.48 16.97 -15.16
C LYS A 669 5.68 17.63 -14.47
N ILE A 670 5.67 17.67 -13.13
CA ILE A 670 6.78 18.22 -12.34
C ILE A 670 8.02 17.33 -12.50
N ILE A 671 7.86 16.01 -12.46
CA ILE A 671 8.96 15.04 -12.67
C ILE A 671 9.59 15.23 -14.05
N GLN A 672 8.79 15.29 -15.11
CA GLN A 672 9.30 15.47 -16.48
C GLN A 672 10.15 16.74 -16.62
N LYS A 673 9.67 17.86 -16.09
CA LYS A 673 10.41 19.13 -16.12
C LYS A 673 11.62 19.11 -15.18
N LEU A 674 11.56 18.44 -14.04
CA LEU A 674 12.70 18.31 -13.13
C LEU A 674 13.83 17.50 -13.78
N LEU A 675 13.50 16.42 -14.48
CA LEU A 675 14.47 15.61 -15.22
C LEU A 675 15.22 16.41 -16.29
N SER A 676 14.59 17.41 -16.94
CA SER A 676 15.23 18.22 -17.97
C SER A 676 16.32 19.15 -17.41
N ILE A 677 16.29 19.47 -16.12
CA ILE A 677 17.22 20.41 -15.46
C ILE A 677 18.23 19.75 -14.49
N LEU A 678 17.99 18.51 -14.03
CA LEU A 678 18.80 17.90 -12.95
C LEU A 678 20.30 17.76 -13.28
N GLY A 679 20.68 17.55 -14.54
CA GLY A 679 22.09 17.40 -14.92
C GLY A 679 22.79 16.29 -14.14
N SER A 680 23.84 16.64 -13.38
CA SER A 680 24.57 15.72 -12.49
C SER A 680 23.93 15.57 -11.09
N SER A 681 22.97 16.43 -10.77
CA SER A 681 22.23 16.41 -9.51
C SER A 681 21.18 15.30 -9.50
N LYS A 682 20.66 14.99 -8.30
CA LYS A 682 19.59 14.01 -8.10
C LYS A 682 18.45 14.59 -7.27
N ALA A 683 17.28 13.94 -7.35
CA ALA A 683 16.14 14.32 -6.52
C ALA A 683 15.60 13.18 -5.65
N LEU A 684 15.15 13.51 -4.44
CA LEU A 684 14.34 12.67 -3.56
C LEU A 684 12.94 13.30 -3.47
N LEU A 685 11.91 12.55 -3.84
CA LEU A 685 10.53 13.01 -3.83
C LEU A 685 9.73 12.19 -2.83
N THR A 686 8.86 12.81 -2.04
CA THR A 686 7.87 12.09 -1.24
C THR A 686 6.45 12.37 -1.71
N SER A 687 5.62 11.33 -1.81
CA SER A 687 4.21 11.46 -2.20
C SER A 687 3.34 10.42 -1.49
N ARG A 688 2.02 10.61 -1.46
CA ARG A 688 1.06 9.52 -1.21
C ARG A 688 0.73 8.74 -2.47
N HIS A 689 0.85 9.36 -3.63
CA HIS A 689 0.59 8.73 -4.92
C HIS A 689 1.80 7.92 -5.37
N ARG A 690 1.54 6.80 -6.05
CA ARG A 690 2.60 6.00 -6.67
C ARG A 690 3.29 6.83 -7.76
N PHE A 691 4.58 6.62 -7.94
CA PHE A 691 5.32 7.18 -9.06
C PHE A 691 5.07 6.27 -10.27
N THR A 692 4.62 6.84 -11.39
CA THR A 692 4.17 6.08 -12.57
C THR A 692 5.33 5.37 -13.27
N GLU A 693 5.01 4.25 -13.93
CA GLU A 693 5.93 3.45 -14.74
C GLU A 693 6.48 4.23 -15.96
N THR A 694 5.81 5.32 -16.34
CA THR A 694 6.18 6.20 -17.45
C THR A 694 7.63 6.71 -17.39
N PHE A 695 8.25 6.73 -16.21
CA PHE A 695 9.62 7.20 -15.99
C PHE A 695 10.57 6.14 -15.41
N GLU A 696 10.31 4.85 -15.59
CA GLU A 696 11.08 3.73 -14.99
C GLU A 696 12.61 3.83 -15.13
N ASP A 697 13.10 4.36 -16.26
CA ASP A 697 14.52 4.54 -16.54
C ASP A 697 15.17 5.66 -15.70
N ASN A 698 14.37 6.61 -15.23
CA ASN A 698 14.86 7.84 -14.58
C ASN A 698 14.40 7.97 -13.12
N VAL A 699 13.31 7.30 -12.75
CA VAL A 699 12.69 7.36 -11.43
C VAL A 699 12.76 5.99 -10.78
N PHE A 700 13.28 5.94 -9.56
CA PHE A 700 13.28 4.77 -8.71
C PHE A 700 12.08 4.85 -7.75
N PRO A 701 10.98 4.11 -8.00
CA PRO A 701 9.84 4.09 -7.10
C PRO A 701 10.15 3.20 -5.89
N LEU A 702 10.04 3.78 -4.69
CA LEU A 702 10.13 3.06 -3.42
C LEU A 702 8.80 3.12 -2.68
N ASN A 703 8.11 1.98 -2.59
CA ASN A 703 6.91 1.83 -1.77
C ASN A 703 7.30 1.61 -0.30
N LEU A 704 7.10 2.63 0.54
CA LEU A 704 7.37 2.56 1.96
C LEU A 704 6.18 1.93 2.71
N ARG A 705 6.31 0.64 3.05
CA ARG A 705 5.34 -0.12 3.86
C ARG A 705 5.44 0.18 5.36
N GLY A 706 4.55 -0.39 6.18
CA GLY A 706 4.64 -0.30 7.63
C GLY A 706 5.90 -0.94 8.21
N LEU A 707 6.17 -0.68 9.49
CA LEU A 707 7.27 -1.34 10.20
C LEU A 707 6.93 -2.83 10.38
N ASN A 708 7.95 -3.69 10.43
CA ASN A 708 7.76 -5.05 10.92
C ASN A 708 7.44 -5.04 12.44
N LYS A 709 6.92 -6.15 12.96
CA LYS A 709 6.48 -6.25 14.36
C LYS A 709 7.58 -5.88 15.37
N TYR A 710 8.81 -6.35 15.16
CA TYR A 710 9.93 -6.08 16.08
C TYR A 710 10.27 -4.58 16.12
N SER A 711 10.40 -3.96 14.95
CA SER A 711 10.63 -2.52 14.84
C SER A 711 9.47 -1.69 15.41
N ALA A 712 8.24 -2.21 15.34
CA ALA A 712 7.07 -1.58 15.96
C ALA A 712 7.15 -1.61 17.50
N ILE A 713 7.56 -2.73 18.08
CA ILE A 713 7.79 -2.86 19.53
C ILE A 713 8.90 -1.89 19.97
N ASP A 714 10.03 -1.88 19.26
CA ASP A 714 11.16 -0.99 19.56
C ASP A 714 10.73 0.48 19.51
N LEU A 715 9.91 0.85 18.51
CA LEU A 715 9.39 2.22 18.39
C LEU A 715 8.45 2.59 19.55
N ILE A 716 7.55 1.68 19.97
CA ILE A 716 6.67 1.94 21.12
C ILE A 716 7.51 2.11 22.38
N GLN A 717 8.50 1.25 22.62
CA GLN A 717 9.36 1.33 23.79
C GLN A 717 10.20 2.62 23.81
N ASP A 718 10.80 3.00 22.69
CA ASP A 718 11.55 4.25 22.56
C ASP A 718 10.63 5.47 22.77
N THR A 719 9.42 5.45 22.19
CA THR A 719 8.42 6.50 22.40
C THR A 719 7.99 6.59 23.87
N ALA A 720 7.75 5.44 24.52
CA ALA A 720 7.37 5.38 25.94
C ALA A 720 8.48 5.94 26.83
N THR A 721 9.73 5.62 26.52
CA THR A 721 10.90 6.16 27.21
C THR A 721 10.98 7.68 27.05
N GLN A 722 10.85 8.18 25.82
CA GLN A 722 10.95 9.61 25.52
C GLN A 722 9.84 10.41 26.20
N LYS A 723 8.61 9.89 26.23
CA LYS A 723 7.42 10.60 26.74
C LYS A 723 7.14 10.36 28.23
N ASN A 724 8.05 9.68 28.94
CA ASN A 724 7.86 9.24 30.34
C ASN A 724 6.54 8.46 30.52
N MET A 725 6.38 7.42 29.70
CA MET A 725 5.21 6.54 29.63
C MET A 725 5.59 5.05 29.74
N LEU A 726 6.79 4.74 30.27
CA LEU A 726 7.27 3.35 30.42
C LEU A 726 6.33 2.49 31.26
N GLU A 727 5.67 3.07 32.27
CA GLU A 727 4.68 2.35 33.09
C GLU A 727 3.53 1.74 32.26
N TYR A 728 3.06 2.48 31.23
CA TYR A 728 1.99 2.01 30.35
C TYR A 728 2.48 0.95 29.37
N PHE A 729 3.72 1.07 28.90
CA PHE A 729 4.36 0.04 28.08
C PHE A 729 4.56 -1.25 28.88
N ASP A 730 5.12 -1.15 30.09
CA ASP A 730 5.37 -2.28 30.98
C ASP A 730 4.09 -3.00 31.39
N ALA A 731 2.96 -2.29 31.47
CA ALA A 731 1.66 -2.89 31.77
C ALA A 731 1.13 -3.81 30.66
N VAL A 732 1.53 -3.60 29.39
CA VAL A 732 1.02 -4.36 28.24
C VAL A 732 2.05 -5.28 27.59
N LYS A 733 3.36 -5.07 27.83
CA LYS A 733 4.45 -5.73 27.10
C LYS A 733 4.37 -7.26 27.06
N ASP A 734 3.94 -7.90 28.14
CA ASP A 734 3.99 -9.36 28.28
C ASP A 734 2.67 -10.04 27.87
N ASN A 735 1.56 -9.30 27.77
CA ASN A 735 0.22 -9.89 27.66
C ASN A 735 -0.60 -9.38 26.46
N LYS A 736 -0.49 -8.10 26.09
CA LYS A 736 -1.40 -7.45 25.14
C LYS A 736 -0.70 -6.62 24.07
N LEU A 737 0.59 -6.32 24.21
CA LEU A 737 1.32 -5.45 23.29
C LEU A 737 1.30 -5.95 21.85
N GLU A 738 1.57 -7.25 21.63
CA GLU A 738 1.52 -7.81 20.28
C GLU A 738 0.12 -7.75 19.68
N GLU A 739 -0.92 -8.07 20.47
CA GLU A 739 -2.32 -8.00 20.02
C GLU A 739 -2.72 -6.56 19.67
N MET A 740 -2.26 -5.57 20.44
CA MET A 740 -2.45 -4.15 20.14
C MET A 740 -1.77 -3.73 18.84
N ILE A 741 -0.54 -4.20 18.59
CA ILE A 741 0.18 -3.93 17.35
C ILE A 741 -0.55 -4.58 16.16
N GLU A 742 -0.98 -5.82 16.31
CA GLU A 742 -1.79 -6.54 15.32
C GLU A 742 -3.17 -5.94 15.08
N ALA A 743 -3.73 -5.19 16.03
CA ALA A 743 -4.97 -4.48 15.80
C ALA A 743 -4.80 -3.26 14.86
N ILE A 744 -3.57 -2.75 14.70
CA ILE A 744 -3.25 -1.62 13.83
C ILE A 744 -3.07 -2.05 12.36
N GLY A 745 -2.46 -3.21 12.13
CA GLY A 745 -2.11 -3.72 10.80
C GLY A 745 -1.78 -5.21 10.82
N ASP A 746 -1.22 -5.75 9.75
CA ASP A 746 -0.74 -7.15 9.69
C ASP A 746 0.71 -7.23 9.19
N GLU A 747 1.31 -8.42 9.17
CA GLU A 747 2.70 -8.60 8.74
C GLU A 747 2.92 -8.31 7.24
N SER A 748 1.86 -8.35 6.43
CA SER A 748 1.94 -8.08 4.99
C SER A 748 1.98 -6.57 4.72
N PHE A 749 1.11 -5.82 5.41
CA PHE A 749 0.99 -4.38 5.35
C PHE A 749 2.06 -3.64 6.17
N GLY A 750 2.42 -4.23 7.31
CA GLY A 750 3.25 -3.66 8.36
C GLY A 750 2.47 -2.72 9.29
N TYR A 751 3.17 -2.18 10.29
CA TYR A 751 2.56 -1.37 11.36
C TYR A 751 2.92 0.12 11.22
N ILE A 752 1.92 1.00 11.25
CA ILE A 752 2.11 2.43 10.97
C ILE A 752 2.76 3.14 12.17
N PRO A 753 3.97 3.74 12.04
CA PRO A 753 4.68 4.40 13.13
C PRO A 753 3.86 5.43 13.91
N MET A 754 3.15 6.31 13.19
CA MET A 754 2.35 7.35 13.82
C MET A 754 1.16 6.75 14.59
N ALA A 755 0.52 5.70 14.08
CA ALA A 755 -0.57 5.03 14.77
C ALA A 755 -0.10 4.39 16.09
N LEU A 756 1.06 3.72 16.07
CA LEU A 756 1.69 3.14 17.26
C LEU A 756 1.90 4.19 18.36
N LYS A 757 2.39 5.38 17.98
CA LYS A 757 2.57 6.51 18.89
C LYS A 757 1.26 7.02 19.52
N PHE A 758 0.16 7.04 18.77
CA PHE A 758 -1.15 7.44 19.30
C PHE A 758 -1.75 6.37 20.22
N VAL A 759 -1.64 5.10 19.84
CA VAL A 759 -2.16 3.96 20.60
C VAL A 759 -1.47 3.86 21.96
N LEU A 760 -0.15 4.06 22.04
CA LEU A 760 0.57 4.21 23.31
C LEU A 760 -0.01 5.34 24.17
N GLY A 761 -0.34 6.47 23.54
CA GLY A 761 -0.99 7.62 24.19
C GLY A 761 -2.32 7.27 24.87
N GLN A 762 -3.12 6.40 24.23
CA GLN A 762 -4.46 6.03 24.66
C GLN A 762 -4.48 5.18 25.94
N LEU A 763 -3.40 4.44 26.23
CA LEU A 763 -3.24 3.63 27.44
C LEU A 763 -3.30 4.45 28.75
N GLN A 764 -3.16 5.77 28.67
CA GLN A 764 -3.32 6.66 29.84
C GLN A 764 -4.73 6.61 30.44
N LYS A 765 -5.75 6.23 29.65
CA LYS A 765 -7.15 6.30 30.07
C LYS A 765 -8.00 5.09 29.66
N PHE A 766 -7.63 4.41 28.57
CA PHE A 766 -8.40 3.30 28.04
C PHE A 766 -7.75 1.98 28.37
N ASP A 767 -8.58 0.99 28.70
CA ASP A 767 -8.16 -0.39 28.88
C ASP A 767 -7.60 -0.94 27.54
N PRO A 768 -6.50 -1.71 27.55
CA PRO A 768 -5.93 -2.30 26.34
C PRO A 768 -6.94 -3.08 25.49
N GLU A 769 -7.89 -3.80 26.10
CA GLU A 769 -8.90 -4.57 25.37
C GLU A 769 -9.86 -3.67 24.60
N VAL A 770 -10.28 -2.56 25.20
CA VAL A 770 -11.14 -1.57 24.54
C VAL A 770 -10.44 -0.92 23.35
N ILE A 771 -9.13 -0.67 23.48
CA ILE A 771 -8.30 -0.16 22.38
C ILE A 771 -8.21 -1.19 21.26
N ILE A 772 -7.87 -2.44 21.60
CA ILE A 772 -7.75 -3.55 20.64
C ILE A 772 -9.04 -3.75 19.86
N ASP A 773 -10.18 -3.86 20.54
CA ASP A 773 -11.47 -4.15 19.92
C ASP A 773 -11.90 -3.04 18.97
N GLY A 774 -11.70 -1.78 19.36
CA GLY A 774 -12.02 -0.66 18.49
C GLY A 774 -11.08 -0.55 17.28
N LEU A 775 -9.79 -0.89 17.44
CA LEU A 775 -8.83 -0.93 16.33
C LEU A 775 -9.10 -2.08 15.36
N LYS A 776 -9.46 -3.28 15.85
CA LYS A 776 -9.85 -4.43 15.02
C LYS A 776 -10.99 -4.09 14.05
N GLY A 777 -11.92 -3.23 14.46
CA GLY A 777 -13.03 -2.76 13.62
C GLY A 777 -12.65 -1.82 12.48
N VAL A 778 -11.42 -1.28 12.48
CA VAL A 778 -10.90 -0.34 11.47
C VAL A 778 -9.50 -0.72 10.97
N ARG A 779 -9.06 -1.98 11.21
CA ARG A 779 -7.72 -2.47 10.91
C ARG A 779 -7.39 -2.36 9.42
N LEU A 780 -6.14 -1.98 9.12
CA LEU A 780 -5.63 -1.90 7.74
C LEU A 780 -4.91 -3.19 7.33
N THR A 781 -5.10 -3.60 6.07
CA THR A 781 -4.51 -4.79 5.45
C THR A 781 -3.82 -4.46 4.13
N ASP A 782 -3.11 -5.41 3.52
CA ASP A 782 -2.41 -5.19 2.24
C ASP A 782 -3.35 -4.74 1.10
N LYS A 783 -4.63 -5.13 1.15
CA LYS A 783 -5.67 -4.67 0.20
C LYS A 783 -5.98 -3.18 0.32
N ASP A 784 -5.66 -2.58 1.46
CA ASP A 784 -5.90 -1.17 1.79
C ASP A 784 -4.68 -0.29 1.46
N SER A 785 -3.54 -0.91 1.12
CA SER A 785 -2.28 -0.22 0.80
C SER A 785 -2.28 0.49 -0.57
N GLU A 786 -3.22 0.12 -1.45
CA GLU A 786 -3.13 0.48 -2.87
C GLU A 786 -3.70 1.86 -3.21
N ILE A 787 -4.51 2.49 -2.34
CA ILE A 787 -5.15 3.77 -2.65
C ILE A 787 -5.30 4.58 -1.34
N SER A 788 -4.53 5.69 -1.23
CA SER A 788 -4.50 6.58 -0.05
C SER A 788 -5.80 7.31 0.29
N ASP A 789 -6.86 7.10 -0.51
CA ASP A 789 -8.16 7.75 -0.45
C ASP A 789 -9.33 6.81 -0.14
N ARG A 790 -9.06 5.56 0.26
CA ARG A 790 -10.13 4.65 0.70
C ARG A 790 -10.80 5.08 2.02
N ASP A 791 -12.10 4.81 2.14
CA ASP A 791 -12.91 5.04 3.35
C ASP A 791 -12.30 4.35 4.58
N GLU A 792 -11.67 3.18 4.41
CA GLU A 792 -11.01 2.42 5.48
C GLU A 792 -9.86 3.21 6.12
N PHE A 793 -9.01 3.87 5.31
CA PHE A 793 -7.90 4.69 5.81
C PHE A 793 -8.40 5.89 6.62
N ARG A 794 -9.50 6.50 6.16
CA ARG A 794 -10.13 7.63 6.83
C ARG A 794 -10.80 7.20 8.13
N GLN A 795 -11.50 6.07 8.12
CA GLN A 795 -12.11 5.49 9.32
C GLN A 795 -11.05 5.12 10.36
N PHE A 796 -9.94 4.52 9.92
CA PHE A 796 -8.79 4.21 10.77
C PHE A 796 -8.23 5.45 11.48
N TRP A 797 -7.87 6.49 10.73
CA TRP A 797 -7.33 7.72 11.34
C TRP A 797 -8.35 8.49 12.16
N LYS A 798 -9.62 8.51 11.73
CA LYS A 798 -10.72 9.12 12.47
C LYS A 798 -10.91 8.43 13.82
N TYR A 799 -10.91 7.10 13.85
CA TYR A 799 -11.00 6.34 15.09
C TYR A 799 -9.83 6.68 16.03
N ILE A 800 -8.59 6.61 15.51
CA ILE A 800 -7.39 6.89 16.30
C ILE A 800 -7.42 8.31 16.87
N PHE A 801 -7.71 9.32 16.05
CA PHE A 801 -7.69 10.71 16.51
C PHE A 801 -8.86 11.04 17.43
N LEU A 802 -10.08 10.59 17.15
CA LEU A 802 -11.21 10.83 18.06
C LEU A 802 -11.03 10.14 19.40
N THR A 803 -10.44 8.94 19.41
CA THR A 803 -10.12 8.24 20.65
C THR A 803 -9.04 9.01 21.43
N SER A 804 -7.97 9.44 20.76
CA SER A 804 -6.91 10.25 21.37
C SER A 804 -7.41 11.63 21.86
N LEU A 805 -8.40 12.23 21.19
CA LEU A 805 -9.00 13.51 21.56
C LEU A 805 -9.78 13.45 22.88
N LYS A 806 -10.29 12.26 23.26
CA LYS A 806 -10.99 12.04 24.55
C LYS A 806 -10.06 12.09 25.77
N LEU A 807 -8.74 12.07 25.55
CA LEU A 807 -7.73 12.24 26.61
C LEU A 807 -7.44 13.73 26.88
N LEU A 808 -7.78 14.61 25.95
CA LEU A 808 -7.49 16.05 26.04
C LEU A 808 -8.61 16.81 26.76
N SER A 809 -8.21 17.75 27.62
CA SER A 809 -9.12 18.72 28.24
C SER A 809 -9.62 19.76 27.22
N ASN A 810 -10.59 20.58 27.63
CA ASN A 810 -11.06 21.68 26.76
C ASN A 810 -9.94 22.72 26.50
N LEU A 811 -9.07 22.94 27.49
CA LEU A 811 -7.93 23.84 27.35
C LEU A 811 -6.90 23.28 26.36
N ASP A 812 -6.60 21.98 26.44
CA ASP A 812 -5.71 21.29 25.50
C ASP A 812 -6.25 21.38 24.07
N LYS A 813 -7.55 21.11 23.87
CA LYS A 813 -8.18 21.21 22.55
C LYS A 813 -8.11 22.63 21.99
N LYS A 814 -8.35 23.64 22.83
CA LYS A 814 -8.21 25.05 22.44
C LYS A 814 -6.77 25.39 22.04
N PHE A 815 -5.79 24.91 22.80
CA PHE A 815 -4.38 25.05 22.46
C PHE A 815 -4.06 24.38 21.12
N MET A 816 -4.51 23.15 20.90
CA MET A 816 -4.29 22.41 19.65
C MET A 816 -4.93 23.09 18.44
N SER A 817 -6.13 23.64 18.59
CA SER A 817 -6.74 24.47 17.56
C SER A 817 -5.89 25.73 17.31
N GLY A 818 -5.49 26.47 18.36
CA GLY A 818 -4.61 27.62 18.18
C GLY A 818 -3.29 27.27 17.48
N MET A 819 -2.73 26.09 17.75
CA MET A 819 -1.52 25.60 17.10
C MET A 819 -1.70 25.34 15.60
N ALA A 820 -2.91 25.03 15.13
CA ALA A 820 -3.19 24.85 13.70
C ALA A 820 -3.30 26.17 12.92
N LEU A 821 -3.15 27.33 13.57
CA LEU A 821 -2.94 28.62 12.91
C LEU A 821 -1.49 28.83 12.46
N PHE A 822 -0.56 28.01 12.94
CA PHE A 822 0.85 28.06 12.57
C PHE A 822 1.19 27.07 11.46
N GLU A 823 2.27 27.35 10.74
CA GLU A 823 2.70 26.51 9.63
C GLU A 823 3.16 25.11 10.12
N PRO A 824 2.61 24.02 9.56
CA PRO A 824 2.98 22.67 9.96
C PRO A 824 4.45 22.35 9.59
N ASN A 825 5.08 21.44 10.34
CA ASN A 825 6.46 20.94 10.15
C ASN A 825 7.62 21.95 10.35
N ILE A 826 7.41 23.27 10.21
CA ILE A 826 8.40 24.30 10.54
C ILE A 826 8.43 24.52 12.07
N GLY A 827 7.23 24.56 12.65
CA GLY A 827 7.01 24.76 14.06
C GLY A 827 7.26 26.19 14.54
N SER A 828 6.83 26.43 15.75
CA SER A 828 6.78 27.76 16.34
C SER A 828 7.49 27.80 17.67
N LYS A 829 8.12 28.93 17.97
CA LYS A 829 8.79 29.17 19.24
C LYS A 829 7.79 29.53 20.32
N TYR A 830 8.17 29.29 21.58
CA TYR A 830 7.39 29.66 22.76
C TYR A 830 6.78 31.07 22.67
N ASN A 831 7.58 32.10 22.40
CA ASN A 831 7.11 33.49 22.37
C ASN A 831 6.03 33.74 21.30
N GLN A 832 6.15 33.12 20.13
CA GLN A 832 5.15 33.24 19.05
C GLN A 832 3.83 32.58 19.44
N ILE A 833 3.91 31.40 20.05
CA ILE A 833 2.72 30.67 20.50
C ILE A 833 1.99 31.45 21.59
N MET A 834 2.73 31.98 22.57
CA MET A 834 2.16 32.75 23.68
C MET A 834 1.52 34.06 23.21
N SER A 835 2.07 34.71 22.18
CA SER A 835 1.47 35.92 21.60
C SER A 835 0.15 35.67 20.87
N THR A 836 -0.10 34.43 20.40
CA THR A 836 -1.29 34.07 19.63
C THR A 836 -2.36 33.36 20.47
N ILE A 837 -1.96 32.43 21.35
CA ILE A 837 -2.88 31.51 22.05
C ILE A 837 -3.25 32.02 23.46
N SER A 838 -2.61 33.08 23.98
CA SER A 838 -2.92 33.73 25.26
C SER A 838 -3.13 32.74 26.43
N LEU A 839 -2.04 32.11 26.86
CA LEU A 839 -2.00 31.20 28.03
C LEU A 839 -1.09 31.79 29.12
N SER A 840 -1.24 31.33 30.36
CA SER A 840 -0.21 31.49 31.39
C SER A 840 0.96 30.52 31.16
N ASN A 841 2.12 30.79 31.77
CA ASN A 841 3.29 29.91 31.65
C ASN A 841 3.03 28.51 32.21
N GLU A 842 2.17 28.40 33.24
CA GLU A 842 1.81 27.12 33.85
C GLU A 842 0.86 26.33 32.93
N GLU A 843 -0.20 26.98 32.44
CA GLU A 843 -1.13 26.37 31.46
C GLU A 843 -0.37 25.90 30.22
N PHE A 844 0.56 26.71 29.68
CA PHE A 844 1.38 26.32 28.54
C PHE A 844 2.16 25.02 28.80
N ARG A 845 2.82 24.91 29.97
CA ARG A 845 3.55 23.68 30.33
C ARG A 845 2.62 22.47 30.44
N GLN A 846 1.43 22.66 31.01
CA GLN A 846 0.44 21.59 31.17
C GLN A 846 -0.08 21.13 29.81
N VAL A 847 -0.55 22.04 28.95
CA VAL A 847 -1.12 21.68 27.64
C VAL A 847 -0.08 21.08 26.71
N VAL A 848 1.15 21.59 26.71
CA VAL A 848 2.25 21.02 25.92
C VAL A 848 2.55 19.60 26.37
N ASN A 849 2.64 19.35 27.68
CA ASN A 849 2.91 18.02 28.20
C ASN A 849 1.77 17.04 27.87
N ALA A 850 0.52 17.43 28.07
CA ALA A 850 -0.65 16.60 27.78
C ALA A 850 -0.74 16.23 26.29
N THR A 851 -0.63 17.22 25.41
CA THR A 851 -0.77 17.05 23.95
C THR A 851 0.43 16.33 23.32
N TRP A 852 1.64 16.51 23.88
CA TRP A 852 2.83 15.77 23.48
C TRP A 852 2.76 14.30 23.88
N LYS A 853 2.30 13.98 25.10
CA LYS A 853 2.12 12.59 25.55
C LYS A 853 1.19 11.79 24.65
N VAL A 854 0.10 12.39 24.18
CA VAL A 854 -0.84 11.74 23.25
C VAL A 854 -0.45 11.86 21.77
N SER A 855 0.75 12.33 21.46
CA SER A 855 1.32 12.38 20.10
C SER A 855 0.65 13.33 19.11
N PHE A 856 -0.19 14.26 19.58
CA PHE A 856 -0.75 15.32 18.73
C PHE A 856 0.25 16.48 18.51
N LEU A 857 1.07 16.77 19.51
CA LEU A 857 2.14 17.77 19.44
C LEU A 857 3.50 17.08 19.35
N GLU A 858 4.41 17.61 18.53
CA GLU A 858 5.81 17.21 18.47
C GLU A 858 6.71 18.36 18.94
N ILE A 859 7.83 18.01 19.57
CA ILE A 859 8.79 18.97 20.13
C ILE A 859 10.17 18.68 19.54
N ALA A 860 10.74 19.66 18.85
CA ALA A 860 12.14 19.63 18.42
C ALA A 860 12.98 20.57 19.28
N GLN A 861 14.22 20.18 19.59
CA GLN A 861 15.17 21.02 20.33
C GLN A 861 16.25 21.54 19.38
N ARG A 862 16.57 22.84 19.45
CA ARG A 862 17.67 23.48 18.72
C ARG A 862 18.38 24.44 19.67
N ASP A 863 19.69 24.25 19.90
CA ASP A 863 20.56 25.21 20.60
C ASP A 863 19.88 25.91 21.80
N SER A 864 19.50 25.12 22.81
CA SER A 864 18.76 25.51 24.03
C SER A 864 17.28 25.95 23.88
N ASP A 865 16.80 26.27 22.68
CA ASP A 865 15.40 26.64 22.38
C ASP A 865 14.55 25.43 21.94
N LYS A 866 13.29 25.38 22.38
CA LYS A 866 12.31 24.38 21.93
C LYS A 866 11.40 24.94 20.83
N THR A 867 11.17 24.15 19.80
CA THR A 867 10.21 24.40 18.72
C THR A 867 9.07 23.40 18.82
N TYR A 868 7.84 23.88 18.73
CA TYR A 868 6.62 23.07 18.86
C TYR A 868 5.87 23.04 17.52
N TYR A 869 5.42 21.88 17.08
CA TYR A 869 4.68 21.75 15.83
C TYR A 869 3.66 20.63 15.86
N LEU A 870 2.65 20.76 15.00
CA LEU A 870 1.71 19.70 14.71
C LEU A 870 2.28 18.80 13.62
N HIS A 871 2.23 17.49 13.82
CA HIS A 871 2.40 16.57 12.71
C HIS A 871 1.31 16.86 11.66
N ARG A 872 1.63 16.72 10.37
CA ARG A 872 0.73 17.10 9.28
C ARG A 872 -0.69 16.52 9.41
N LEU A 873 -0.82 15.24 9.79
CA LEU A 873 -2.14 14.63 10.00
C LEU A 873 -2.92 15.28 11.15
N SER A 874 -2.23 15.67 12.22
CA SER A 874 -2.81 16.39 13.37
C SER A 874 -3.17 17.84 13.00
N TYR A 875 -2.32 18.51 12.21
CA TYR A 875 -2.62 19.82 11.66
C TYR A 875 -3.91 19.78 10.83
N ILE A 876 -4.01 18.84 9.87
CA ILE A 876 -5.21 18.70 9.03
C ILE A 876 -6.45 18.46 9.90
N PHE A 877 -6.34 17.57 10.88
CA PHE A 877 -7.41 17.26 11.84
C PHE A 877 -7.89 18.51 12.62
N PHE A 878 -6.99 19.31 13.19
CA PHE A 878 -7.36 20.51 13.98
C PHE A 878 -7.70 21.73 13.11
N TYR A 879 -7.05 21.89 11.96
CA TYR A 879 -7.40 22.93 10.99
C TYR A 879 -8.82 22.75 10.48
N ALA A 880 -9.24 21.51 10.22
CA ALA A 880 -10.63 21.19 9.90
C ALA A 880 -11.60 21.54 11.03
N ILE A 881 -11.21 21.38 12.31
CA ILE A 881 -12.04 21.82 13.44
C ILE A 881 -12.20 23.35 13.45
N ILE A 882 -11.17 24.11 13.11
CA ILE A 882 -11.18 25.59 13.11
C ILE A 882 -11.93 26.17 11.93
N SER A 883 -11.70 25.64 10.72
CA SER A 883 -12.37 26.13 9.50
C SER A 883 -13.90 25.99 9.62
N GLN A 884 -14.37 25.00 10.38
CA GLN A 884 -15.77 24.82 10.72
C GLN A 884 -16.30 25.83 11.76
N LEU A 885 -15.42 26.43 12.58
CA LEU A 885 -15.76 27.46 13.58
C LEU A 885 -15.68 28.88 13.01
N SER A 886 -14.73 29.19 12.12
CA SER A 886 -14.58 30.54 11.53
C SER A 886 -15.68 30.90 10.52
N VAL A 887 -16.29 29.90 9.87
CA VAL A 887 -17.51 30.10 9.04
C VAL A 887 -18.73 30.49 9.88
N VAL A 888 -18.71 30.23 11.20
CA VAL A 888 -19.79 30.56 12.15
C VAL A 888 -19.61 31.96 12.77
N VAL A 889 -18.41 32.55 12.72
CA VAL A 889 -18.12 33.88 13.32
C VAL A 889 -18.14 35.00 12.27
N ASN A 890 -17.96 34.68 10.99
CA ASN A 890 -18.07 35.63 9.86
C ASN A 890 -19.44 35.59 9.14
N LYS A 891 -20.45 34.98 9.76
CA LYS A 891 -21.88 35.04 9.40
C LYS A 891 -22.67 35.38 10.66
#